data_AF-A0A3M1SW63-F1
#
_entry.id   AF-A0A3M1SW63-F1
#
_cell.length_a   1.000
_cell.length_b   1.000
_cell.length_c   1.000
_cell.angle_alpha   90.00
_cell.angle_beta   90.00
_cell.angle_gamma   90.00
#
_symmetry.space_group_name_H-M   'P 1'
#
loop_
_entity.id
_entity.type
_entity.pdbx_description
1 polymer ?
#
loop_
_entity_poly.entity_id
_entity_poly.type
_entity_poly.pdbx_seq_one_letter_code
_entity_poly.pdbx_strand_id
1 'polypeptide(L)'
;MRRGVGLLVLGSVAWAQAPGPRPEKPAVPPTEERAPAFLGVATAPVEIEDAGGRRLALRVLTVVPGSPAARVIEVGDLLLAVDGVPLSGPAEKANAAFRAAIRARSPGDVVTLRVRRATVEASTFLDEVLEGRRSASGPGAAERALPDLDELLERNPGRLVGVRARRYARERDVRVRLGSAPGSTRRPLPPNDALRPDLAGLSLGPRLGAVAEFIAHARLQDGRAVASVYASVRDRFERDEGREDPYRLKTVRFLHRDPLRLGAGTDALAESLAPLAERSVGSLRLAVLLEAAARHLDAVAVVDSGVRLEPPPPGAGAKAHALYLCASVRESEARMERALEPLGSEGRARLRRSLPELAARFAEGIYLHDDPDPERARRHVEAVRLAAKVDRARLLWALRPLLEAVRPAYLRQLRDDLRAAEERGERSGHSGGIRGELLWFSDAEGFPMAIGGSGDNEYRRDLRLVVDLGGDDRYHARVGAGVPDAPAALCIDLGGDDRYQSTVPYAQGAGFLGVGLLVDASGNDRYTTSAPFAQGASLLGAGLLVDANGDDAFRATRYAQGAALLQGVGALLDGGGDDLISAGLYVQGFAGPGAFGVLLARGGNDRYVALGGAPCSYGDPGTFRAMSQGAAIGFRHLASGGVALLLDNGGNDTYEAGNFSQGGGYYYGWGALIDRGAGDDEYEGSRYSLGFAAHSALGSFWDDGGNDRYRGWVGAQASAAWDLSATFFLDEWGNDRYETGPGFSVGASAHNGFSVFLDLRGADVYRVAPGRAGPNDYHGGASLSVFLDAGPGDDRYLGGGLRDRSAAVAPEVSLTADLPVPLGRRATEWIERLLR
;
A
#
# COMPACT_ATOMS: atom_id res chain seq x y z
N MET A 1 71.27 -41.77 -27.18
CA MET A 1 71.45 -42.35 -28.52
C MET A 1 70.19 -42.10 -29.30
N ARG A 2 70.22 -41.10 -30.18
CA ARG A 2 70.17 -41.20 -31.66
C ARG A 2 68.73 -41.20 -32.18
N ARG A 3 68.33 -40.41 -33.18
CA ARG A 3 68.81 -39.14 -33.79
C ARG A 3 67.93 -38.99 -35.06
N GLY A 4 67.67 -37.74 -35.42
CA GLY A 4 67.21 -37.29 -36.75
C GLY A 4 66.42 -36.00 -36.56
N VAL A 5 66.99 -34.79 -36.51
CA VAL A 5 67.95 -34.07 -37.40
C VAL A 5 67.38 -33.92 -38.82
N GLY A 6 67.22 -32.74 -39.43
CA GLY A 6 67.67 -31.38 -39.10
C GLY A 6 66.93 -30.30 -39.95
N LEU A 7 67.03 -29.01 -39.60
CA LEU A 7 67.97 -27.97 -40.13
C LEU A 7 67.21 -27.03 -41.11
N LEU A 8 67.37 -25.71 -41.27
CA LEU A 8 68.36 -24.67 -40.93
C LEU A 8 67.67 -23.28 -41.23
N VAL A 9 67.52 -22.34 -40.28
CA VAL A 9 68.27 -21.07 -40.02
C VAL A 9 67.78 -19.75 -40.67
N LEU A 10 67.80 -18.70 -39.81
CA LEU A 10 67.96 -17.23 -39.97
C LEU A 10 66.84 -16.53 -39.17
N GLY A 11 67.03 -15.61 -38.22
CA GLY A 11 68.18 -14.92 -37.66
C GLY A 11 67.66 -13.73 -36.81
N SER A 12 68.54 -13.17 -35.97
CA SER A 12 68.49 -11.84 -35.33
C SER A 12 67.45 -11.50 -34.23
N VAL A 13 68.05 -11.04 -33.13
CA VAL A 13 67.50 -10.30 -31.99
C VAL A 13 66.95 -8.95 -32.46
N ALA A 14 65.74 -8.59 -32.03
CA ALA A 14 65.25 -7.21 -32.06
C ALA A 14 64.28 -6.97 -30.89
N TRP A 15 64.44 -5.80 -30.28
CA TRP A 15 63.69 -5.27 -29.15
C TRP A 15 62.18 -5.25 -29.43
N ALA A 16 61.37 -5.81 -28.53
CA ALA A 16 59.92 -5.74 -28.63
C ALA A 16 59.43 -4.31 -28.37
N GLN A 17 59.03 -3.64 -29.46
CA GLN A 17 58.21 -2.45 -29.48
C GLN A 17 56.87 -2.70 -28.79
N ALA A 18 56.33 -1.64 -28.19
CA ALA A 18 54.99 -1.59 -27.58
C ALA A 18 53.91 -2.14 -28.54
N PRO A 19 52.96 -2.96 -28.06
CA PRO A 19 51.82 -3.34 -28.86
C PRO A 19 50.94 -2.11 -29.09
N GLY A 20 50.76 -1.73 -30.36
CA GLY A 20 49.83 -0.69 -30.80
C GLY A 20 48.38 -0.98 -30.41
N PRO A 21 47.49 0.01 -30.57
CA PRO A 21 46.10 -0.09 -30.15
C PRO A 21 45.44 -1.29 -30.84
N ARG A 22 44.89 -2.20 -30.02
CA ARG A 22 44.04 -3.28 -30.52
C ARG A 22 42.88 -2.65 -31.30
N PRO A 23 42.44 -3.23 -32.44
CA PRO A 23 41.25 -2.75 -33.11
C PRO A 23 40.08 -2.84 -32.12
N GLU A 24 39.43 -1.70 -31.87
CA GLU A 24 38.17 -1.65 -31.15
C GLU A 24 37.24 -2.69 -31.79
N LYS A 25 36.82 -3.69 -31.01
CA LYS A 25 35.62 -4.42 -31.37
C LYS A 25 34.53 -3.35 -31.50
N PRO A 26 33.82 -3.25 -32.62
CA PRO A 26 32.71 -2.32 -32.72
C PRO A 26 31.80 -2.60 -31.54
N ALA A 27 31.50 -1.55 -30.76
CA ALA A 27 30.47 -1.59 -29.75
C ALA A 27 29.26 -2.23 -30.41
N VAL A 28 28.85 -3.41 -29.93
CA VAL A 28 27.59 -4.00 -30.35
C VAL A 28 26.55 -2.94 -29.98
N PRO A 29 25.88 -2.30 -30.95
CA PRO A 29 24.85 -1.33 -30.61
C PRO A 29 23.85 -2.06 -29.72
N PRO A 30 23.27 -1.41 -28.70
CA PRO A 30 22.22 -2.04 -27.91
C PRO A 30 21.22 -2.59 -28.93
N THR A 31 21.12 -3.92 -29.01
CA THR A 31 20.08 -4.55 -29.81
C THR A 31 18.79 -3.93 -29.31
N GLU A 32 18.03 -3.27 -30.18
CA GLU A 32 16.65 -2.89 -29.89
C GLU A 32 15.94 -4.17 -29.44
N GLU A 33 15.90 -4.41 -28.13
CA GLU A 33 15.17 -5.52 -27.56
C GLU A 33 13.71 -5.25 -27.92
N ARG A 34 13.20 -6.02 -28.88
CA ARG A 34 11.80 -5.94 -29.30
C ARG A 34 10.93 -6.08 -28.05
N ALA A 35 10.01 -5.15 -27.84
CA ALA A 35 9.06 -5.23 -26.73
C ALA A 35 8.38 -6.61 -26.75
N PRO A 36 8.45 -7.39 -25.67
CA PRO A 36 7.95 -8.76 -25.69
C PRO A 36 6.43 -8.77 -25.86
N ALA A 37 5.93 -9.70 -26.67
CA ALA A 37 4.50 -9.87 -26.86
C ALA A 37 3.76 -10.25 -25.56
N PHE A 38 2.53 -9.78 -25.44
CA PHE A 38 1.66 -10.00 -24.30
C PHE A 38 0.39 -10.75 -24.71
N LEU A 39 0.09 -11.83 -23.97
CA LEU A 39 -1.15 -12.61 -24.12
C LEU A 39 -2.20 -12.20 -23.06
N GLY A 40 -1.77 -12.06 -21.79
CA GLY A 40 -2.61 -11.62 -20.68
C GLY A 40 -3.36 -12.73 -19.95
N VAL A 41 -2.69 -13.83 -19.62
CA VAL A 41 -3.23 -14.92 -18.79
C VAL A 41 -2.27 -15.27 -17.64
N ALA A 42 -2.84 -15.65 -16.50
CA ALA A 42 -2.12 -16.36 -15.44
C ALA A 42 -2.51 -17.83 -15.50
N THR A 43 -1.54 -18.74 -15.35
CA THR A 43 -1.73 -20.18 -15.57
C THR A 43 -1.07 -21.03 -14.49
N ALA A 44 -1.60 -22.23 -14.27
CA ALA A 44 -0.97 -23.28 -13.46
C ALA A 44 -0.89 -24.60 -14.23
N PRO A 45 0.21 -25.36 -14.09
CA PRO A 45 0.32 -26.67 -14.70
C PRO A 45 -0.68 -27.65 -14.07
N VAL A 46 -1.26 -28.49 -14.91
CA VAL A 46 -2.14 -29.58 -14.50
C VAL A 46 -1.95 -30.77 -15.42
N GLU A 47 -1.91 -31.96 -14.83
CA GLU A 47 -1.96 -33.21 -15.60
C GLU A 47 -3.41 -33.62 -15.79
N ILE A 48 -3.73 -34.01 -17.02
CA ILE A 48 -5.06 -34.44 -17.41
C ILE A 48 -4.96 -35.85 -17.99
N GLU A 49 -5.90 -36.69 -17.61
CA GLU A 49 -6.03 -38.05 -18.16
C GLU A 49 -7.27 -38.08 -19.06
N ASP A 50 -7.09 -38.48 -20.32
CA ASP A 50 -8.17 -38.67 -21.28
C ASP A 50 -7.97 -39.96 -22.09
N ALA A 51 -8.85 -40.23 -23.05
CA ALA A 51 -8.79 -41.44 -23.88
C ALA A 51 -7.48 -41.57 -24.68
N GLY A 52 -6.71 -40.49 -24.83
CA GLY A 52 -5.39 -40.47 -25.45
C GLY A 52 -4.23 -40.61 -24.45
N GLY A 53 -4.50 -40.85 -23.17
CA GLY A 53 -3.51 -41.00 -22.10
C GLY A 53 -3.32 -39.74 -21.25
N ARG A 54 -2.24 -39.71 -20.48
CA ARG A 54 -1.88 -38.55 -19.65
C ARG A 54 -1.22 -37.47 -20.49
N ARG A 55 -1.72 -36.24 -20.36
CA ARG A 55 -1.23 -35.04 -21.06
C ARG A 55 -1.03 -33.90 -20.08
N LEU A 56 -0.03 -33.07 -20.34
CA LEU A 56 0.18 -31.82 -19.60
C LEU A 56 -0.67 -30.71 -20.20
N ALA A 57 -1.28 -29.90 -19.33
CA ALA A 57 -2.02 -28.71 -19.70
C ALA A 57 -1.66 -27.54 -18.78
N LEU A 58 -1.91 -26.32 -19.25
CA LEU A 58 -1.91 -25.13 -18.41
C LEU A 58 -3.35 -24.69 -18.16
N ARG A 59 -3.80 -24.77 -16.91
CA ARG A 59 -5.08 -24.21 -16.49
C ARG A 59 -4.97 -22.69 -16.40
N VAL A 60 -5.84 -21.98 -17.09
CA VAL A 60 -5.99 -20.53 -16.95
C VAL A 60 -6.60 -20.24 -15.59
N LEU A 61 -5.84 -19.58 -14.72
CA LEU A 61 -6.30 -19.11 -13.43
C LEU A 61 -6.96 -17.75 -13.54
N THR A 62 -6.42 -16.88 -14.39
CA THR A 62 -6.91 -15.52 -14.56
C THR A 62 -6.68 -15.04 -15.98
N VAL A 63 -7.54 -14.14 -16.46
CA VAL A 63 -7.37 -13.42 -17.71
C VAL A 63 -7.34 -11.91 -17.42
N VAL A 64 -6.27 -11.25 -17.85
CA VAL A 64 -6.08 -9.81 -17.61
C VAL A 64 -7.14 -9.02 -18.39
N PRO A 65 -7.95 -8.15 -17.76
CA PRO A 65 -8.95 -7.36 -18.45
C PRO A 65 -8.36 -6.49 -19.57
N GLY A 66 -9.01 -6.46 -20.73
CA GLY A 66 -8.54 -5.70 -21.90
C GLY A 66 -7.33 -6.29 -22.62
N SER A 67 -6.80 -7.43 -22.17
CA SER A 67 -5.74 -8.15 -22.86
C SER A 67 -6.22 -8.82 -24.16
N PRO A 68 -5.29 -9.25 -25.03
CA PRO A 68 -5.62 -10.08 -26.18
C PRO A 68 -6.39 -11.36 -25.82
N ALA A 69 -6.02 -12.03 -24.73
CA ALA A 69 -6.67 -13.24 -24.28
C ALA A 69 -8.11 -13.03 -23.82
N ALA A 70 -8.43 -11.87 -23.22
CA ALA A 70 -9.76 -11.56 -22.68
C ALA A 70 -10.91 -11.65 -23.69
N ARG A 71 -10.61 -11.68 -25.00
CA ARG A 71 -11.62 -11.79 -26.07
C ARG A 71 -12.03 -13.23 -26.36
N VAL A 72 -11.20 -14.22 -26.01
CA VAL A 72 -11.33 -15.58 -26.55
C VAL A 72 -10.96 -16.69 -25.56
N ILE A 73 -10.18 -16.38 -24.52
CA ILE A 73 -9.80 -17.26 -23.43
C ILE A 73 -10.63 -16.93 -22.18
N GLU A 74 -11.03 -17.95 -21.45
CA GLU A 74 -11.77 -17.84 -20.19
C GLU A 74 -10.96 -18.46 -19.05
N VAL A 75 -11.23 -18.02 -17.82
CA VAL A 75 -10.72 -18.70 -16.61
C VAL A 75 -11.14 -20.17 -16.66
N GLY A 76 -10.33 -21.08 -16.13
CA GLY A 76 -10.57 -22.52 -16.14
C GLY A 76 -10.32 -23.22 -17.48
N ASP A 77 -10.07 -22.48 -18.57
CA ASP A 77 -9.60 -23.07 -19.82
C ASP A 77 -8.32 -23.87 -19.60
N LEU A 78 -8.22 -25.01 -20.30
CA LEU A 78 -6.99 -25.81 -20.33
C LEU A 78 -6.29 -25.56 -21.65
N LEU A 79 -5.14 -24.88 -21.61
CA LEU A 79 -4.27 -24.70 -22.75
C LEU A 79 -3.46 -25.98 -22.94
N LEU A 80 -3.52 -26.56 -24.14
CA LEU A 80 -2.92 -27.86 -24.46
C LEU A 80 -1.72 -27.73 -25.41
N ALA A 81 -1.72 -26.72 -26.28
CA ALA A 81 -0.68 -26.52 -27.28
C ALA A 81 -0.58 -25.04 -27.69
N VAL A 82 0.61 -24.65 -28.16
CA VAL A 82 0.88 -23.34 -28.77
C VAL A 82 1.38 -23.58 -30.20
N ASP A 83 0.68 -23.02 -31.19
CA ASP A 83 0.94 -23.20 -32.62
C ASP A 83 1.14 -24.66 -33.03
N GLY A 84 0.25 -25.52 -32.53
CA GLY A 84 0.26 -26.95 -32.82
C GLY A 84 1.29 -27.77 -32.03
N VAL A 85 2.17 -27.12 -31.27
CA VAL A 85 3.16 -27.80 -30.41
C VAL A 85 2.54 -28.09 -29.04
N PRO A 86 2.34 -29.37 -28.67
CA PRO A 86 1.79 -29.73 -27.36
C PRO A 86 2.70 -29.31 -26.22
N LEU A 87 2.10 -28.94 -25.09
CA LEU A 87 2.85 -28.75 -23.85
C LEU A 87 3.43 -30.10 -23.40
N SER A 88 4.72 -30.12 -23.10
CA SER A 88 5.45 -31.33 -22.73
C SER A 88 6.57 -31.01 -21.74
N GLY A 89 7.11 -32.06 -21.10
CA GLY A 89 8.15 -31.94 -20.07
C GLY A 89 7.61 -31.89 -18.64
N PRO A 90 8.48 -31.64 -17.65
CA PRO A 90 8.07 -31.58 -16.24
C PRO A 90 7.07 -30.45 -15.99
N ALA A 91 6.00 -30.74 -15.24
CA ALA A 91 4.93 -29.79 -14.93
C ALA A 91 5.45 -28.45 -14.37
N GLU A 92 6.48 -28.52 -13.51
CA GLU A 92 7.13 -27.36 -12.88
C GLU A 92 7.72 -26.37 -13.89
N LYS A 93 8.15 -26.84 -15.08
CA LYS A 93 8.76 -26.01 -16.12
C LYS A 93 7.76 -25.53 -17.18
N ALA A 94 6.53 -26.04 -17.17
CA ALA A 94 5.54 -25.80 -18.21
C ALA A 94 5.19 -24.32 -18.39
N ASN A 95 4.97 -23.62 -17.27
CA ASN A 95 4.66 -22.19 -17.27
C ASN A 95 5.81 -21.34 -17.83
N ALA A 96 7.05 -21.66 -17.44
CA ALA A 96 8.23 -20.95 -17.92
C ALA A 96 8.42 -21.15 -19.43
N ALA A 97 8.26 -22.39 -19.92
CA ALA A 97 8.34 -22.71 -21.34
C ALA A 97 7.24 -22.01 -22.16
N PHE A 98 5.99 -22.02 -21.67
CA PHE A 98 4.87 -21.31 -22.30
C PHE A 98 5.12 -19.80 -22.35
N ARG A 99 5.57 -19.20 -21.24
CA ARG A 99 5.91 -17.78 -21.16
C ARG A 99 7.03 -17.42 -22.14
N ALA A 100 8.06 -18.26 -22.25
CA ALA A 100 9.15 -18.07 -23.22
C ALA A 100 8.64 -18.15 -24.66
N ALA A 101 7.77 -19.11 -24.99
CA ALA A 101 7.19 -19.25 -26.32
C ALA A 101 6.37 -18.02 -26.74
N ILE A 102 5.60 -17.43 -25.81
CA ILE A 102 4.88 -16.18 -26.07
C ILE A 102 5.83 -14.98 -26.17
N ARG A 103 6.82 -14.86 -25.27
CA ARG A 103 7.77 -13.74 -25.24
C ARG A 103 8.73 -13.71 -26.44
N ALA A 104 8.95 -14.84 -27.10
CA ALA A 104 9.72 -14.90 -28.35
C ALA A 104 9.01 -14.23 -29.54
N ARG A 105 7.73 -13.84 -29.39
CA ARG A 105 6.92 -13.16 -30.41
C ARG A 105 6.91 -11.64 -30.20
N SER A 106 6.47 -10.92 -31.23
CA SER A 106 6.26 -9.47 -31.22
C SER A 106 4.78 -9.10 -31.09
N PRO A 107 4.44 -7.94 -30.48
CA PRO A 107 3.09 -7.40 -30.53
C PRO A 107 2.58 -7.31 -31.98
N GLY A 108 1.39 -7.84 -32.24
CA GLY A 108 0.80 -7.96 -33.57
C GLY A 108 0.85 -9.37 -34.16
N ASP A 109 1.78 -10.22 -33.70
CA ASP A 109 1.88 -11.63 -34.10
C ASP A 109 0.62 -12.40 -33.67
N VAL A 110 0.27 -13.44 -34.42
CA VAL A 110 -0.87 -14.31 -34.08
C VAL A 110 -0.32 -15.64 -33.57
N VAL A 111 -0.85 -16.09 -32.43
CA VAL A 111 -0.63 -17.44 -31.90
C VAL A 111 -1.92 -18.23 -31.97
N THR A 112 -1.79 -19.53 -32.18
CA THR A 112 -2.90 -20.48 -32.15
C THR A 112 -2.79 -21.30 -30.87
N LEU A 113 -3.74 -21.14 -29.96
CA LEU A 113 -3.79 -21.90 -28.72
C LEU A 113 -4.80 -23.04 -28.87
N ARG A 114 -4.37 -24.28 -28.62
CA ARG A 114 -5.30 -25.40 -28.46
C ARG A 114 -5.90 -25.31 -27.07
N VAL A 115 -7.21 -25.07 -26.99
CA VAL A 115 -7.92 -24.84 -25.72
C VAL A 115 -8.97 -25.91 -25.53
N ARG A 116 -8.98 -26.54 -24.35
CA ARG A 116 -10.05 -27.43 -23.90
C ARG A 116 -10.91 -26.71 -22.87
N ARG A 117 -12.19 -26.52 -23.19
CA ARG A 117 -13.18 -25.84 -22.33
C ARG A 117 -14.29 -26.79 -21.93
N ALA A 118 -14.65 -26.78 -20.65
CA ALA A 118 -15.80 -27.50 -20.13
C ALA A 118 -17.09 -26.71 -20.42
N THR A 119 -18.14 -27.42 -20.84
CA THR A 119 -19.47 -26.90 -21.16
C THR A 119 -20.52 -27.75 -20.44
N VAL A 120 -21.51 -27.09 -19.84
CA VAL A 120 -22.70 -27.71 -19.26
C VAL A 120 -23.91 -27.25 -20.07
N GLU A 121 -24.71 -28.20 -20.52
CA GLU A 121 -26.01 -27.93 -21.12
C GLU A 121 -27.08 -28.54 -20.23
N ALA A 122 -28.10 -27.76 -19.90
CA ALA A 122 -29.25 -28.18 -19.12
C ALA A 122 -30.54 -27.96 -19.93
N SER A 123 -31.45 -28.91 -19.85
CA SER A 123 -32.79 -28.84 -20.42
C SER A 123 -33.80 -28.96 -19.28
N THR A 124 -34.75 -28.04 -19.24
CA THR A 124 -35.86 -28.02 -18.27
C THR A 124 -37.12 -28.54 -18.93
N PHE A 125 -37.83 -29.42 -18.23
CA PHE A 125 -39.04 -30.07 -18.67
C PHE A 125 -40.13 -29.86 -17.62
N LEU A 126 -41.36 -29.59 -18.06
CA LEU A 126 -42.55 -29.59 -17.22
C LEU A 126 -43.55 -30.60 -17.76
N ASP A 127 -43.94 -31.58 -16.94
CA ASP A 127 -44.79 -32.72 -17.35
C ASP A 127 -44.24 -33.41 -18.61
N GLU A 128 -42.93 -33.63 -18.62
CA GLU A 128 -42.15 -34.19 -19.74
C GLU A 128 -42.09 -33.33 -21.02
N VAL A 129 -42.73 -32.16 -21.05
CA VAL A 129 -42.63 -31.20 -22.16
C VAL A 129 -41.41 -30.31 -21.98
N LEU A 130 -40.58 -30.17 -23.02
CA LEU A 130 -39.40 -29.31 -22.99
C LEU A 130 -39.79 -27.83 -22.95
N GLU A 131 -39.41 -27.14 -21.88
CA GLU A 131 -39.70 -25.71 -21.68
C GLU A 131 -38.52 -24.81 -22.04
N GLY A 132 -37.29 -25.28 -21.81
CA GLY A 132 -36.13 -24.43 -22.00
C GLY A 132 -34.82 -25.19 -22.04
N ARG A 133 -33.85 -24.62 -22.76
CA ARG A 133 -32.47 -25.09 -22.78
C ARG A 133 -31.54 -23.96 -22.39
N ARG A 134 -30.57 -24.27 -21.54
CA ARG A 134 -29.50 -23.38 -21.13
C ARG A 134 -28.17 -24.07 -21.40
N SER A 135 -27.19 -23.30 -21.83
CA SER A 135 -25.82 -23.78 -22.05
C SER A 135 -24.86 -22.75 -21.48
N ALA A 136 -23.91 -23.21 -20.69
CA ALA A 136 -22.85 -22.37 -20.17
C ALA A 136 -21.50 -23.10 -20.29
N SER A 137 -20.44 -22.35 -20.54
CA SER A 137 -19.07 -22.86 -20.58
C SER A 137 -18.19 -22.15 -19.55
N GLY A 138 -17.06 -22.76 -19.22
CA GLY A 138 -16.08 -22.20 -18.27
C GLY A 138 -16.32 -22.59 -16.80
N PRO A 139 -15.70 -21.88 -15.84
CA PRO A 139 -15.87 -22.10 -14.41
C PRO A 139 -17.27 -21.64 -14.00
N GLY A 140 -17.91 -22.34 -13.06
CA GLY A 140 -19.28 -22.02 -12.68
C GLY A 140 -20.33 -22.36 -13.75
N ALA A 141 -19.96 -23.15 -14.77
CA ALA A 141 -20.87 -23.47 -15.88
C ALA A 141 -22.09 -24.27 -15.43
N ALA A 142 -21.98 -25.08 -14.37
CA ALA A 142 -23.13 -25.80 -13.83
C ALA A 142 -24.13 -24.83 -13.23
N GLU A 143 -23.65 -23.90 -12.41
CA GLU A 143 -24.41 -22.88 -11.69
C GLU A 143 -25.13 -21.93 -12.65
N ARG A 144 -24.50 -21.57 -13.78
CA ARG A 144 -25.14 -20.72 -14.81
C ARG A 144 -26.09 -21.48 -15.75
N ALA A 145 -25.81 -22.75 -16.04
CA ALA A 145 -26.63 -23.54 -16.95
C ALA A 145 -27.84 -24.16 -16.25
N LEU A 146 -27.67 -24.64 -15.03
CA LEU A 146 -28.75 -25.24 -14.25
C LEU A 146 -29.73 -24.13 -13.83
N PRO A 147 -31.05 -24.38 -13.94
CA PRO A 147 -32.04 -23.46 -13.42
C PRO A 147 -32.09 -23.54 -11.89
N ASP A 148 -32.59 -22.48 -11.26
CA ASP A 148 -33.00 -22.53 -9.86
C ASP A 148 -34.22 -23.45 -9.74
N LEU A 149 -34.06 -24.55 -9.01
CA LEU A 149 -35.09 -25.57 -8.91
C LEU A 149 -36.23 -25.14 -7.98
N ASP A 150 -35.92 -24.40 -6.92
CA ASP A 150 -36.90 -23.94 -5.93
C ASP A 150 -37.83 -22.93 -6.58
N GLU A 151 -37.28 -21.95 -7.30
CA GLU A 151 -38.06 -20.98 -8.07
C GLU A 151 -38.93 -21.66 -9.17
N LEU A 152 -38.40 -22.70 -9.83
CA LEU A 152 -39.16 -23.45 -10.83
C LEU A 152 -40.32 -24.23 -10.23
N LEU A 153 -40.13 -24.86 -9.05
CA LEU A 153 -41.17 -25.61 -8.35
C LEU A 153 -42.26 -24.68 -7.82
N GLU A 154 -41.90 -23.54 -7.23
CA GLU A 154 -42.85 -22.54 -6.74
C GLU A 154 -43.75 -21.98 -7.85
N ARG A 155 -43.18 -21.73 -9.04
CA ARG A 155 -43.93 -21.21 -10.19
C ARG A 155 -44.82 -22.25 -10.87
N ASN A 156 -44.62 -23.54 -10.60
CA ASN A 156 -45.31 -24.64 -11.30
C ASN A 156 -45.90 -25.67 -10.30
N PRO A 157 -46.82 -25.25 -9.41
CA PRO A 157 -47.37 -26.14 -8.39
C PRO A 157 -48.14 -27.31 -9.02
N GLY A 158 -47.90 -28.52 -8.51
CA GLY A 158 -48.58 -29.74 -8.96
C GLY A 158 -48.12 -30.32 -10.30
N ARG A 159 -47.12 -29.71 -10.95
CA ARG A 159 -46.51 -30.21 -12.20
C ARG A 159 -45.22 -30.97 -11.91
N LEU A 160 -44.89 -31.95 -12.76
CA LEU A 160 -43.61 -32.66 -12.70
C LEU A 160 -42.50 -31.80 -13.32
N VAL A 161 -41.57 -31.30 -12.50
CA VAL A 161 -40.38 -30.57 -12.98
C VAL A 161 -39.21 -31.54 -13.20
N GLY A 162 -38.70 -31.61 -14.42
CA GLY A 162 -37.53 -32.40 -14.78
C GLY A 162 -36.39 -31.52 -15.28
N VAL A 163 -35.19 -31.68 -14.73
CA VAL A 163 -33.98 -31.04 -15.27
C VAL A 163 -33.01 -32.12 -15.73
N ARG A 164 -32.60 -32.08 -17.00
CA ARG A 164 -31.58 -32.99 -17.56
C ARG A 164 -30.37 -32.17 -17.94
N ALA A 165 -29.22 -32.47 -17.35
CA ALA A 165 -27.97 -31.79 -17.64
C ALA A 165 -26.90 -32.75 -18.18
N ARG A 166 -26.09 -32.26 -19.11
CA ARG A 166 -24.89 -32.94 -19.60
C ARG A 166 -23.68 -32.03 -19.50
N ARG A 167 -22.58 -32.56 -18.98
CA ARG A 167 -21.28 -31.89 -18.98
C ARG A 167 -20.36 -32.58 -19.97
N TYR A 168 -19.74 -31.80 -20.84
CA TYR A 168 -18.74 -32.29 -21.79
C TYR A 168 -17.61 -31.26 -21.93
N ALA A 169 -16.48 -31.66 -22.53
CA ALA A 169 -15.39 -30.74 -22.85
C ALA A 169 -15.15 -30.74 -24.36
N ARG A 170 -14.94 -29.56 -24.94
CA ARG A 170 -14.55 -29.43 -26.35
C ARG A 170 -13.16 -28.85 -26.45
N GLU A 171 -12.33 -29.48 -27.28
CA GLU A 171 -11.08 -28.88 -27.71
C GLU A 171 -11.30 -28.06 -28.97
N ARG A 172 -10.70 -26.87 -29.02
CA ARG A 172 -10.74 -25.99 -30.20
C ARG A 172 -9.46 -25.20 -30.33
N ASP A 173 -9.17 -24.78 -31.55
CA ASP A 173 -8.05 -23.87 -31.82
C ASP A 173 -8.55 -22.44 -31.73
N VAL A 174 -7.87 -21.64 -30.93
CA VAL A 174 -8.19 -20.23 -30.70
C VAL A 174 -7.03 -19.39 -31.18
N ARG A 175 -7.28 -18.56 -32.19
CA ARG A 175 -6.27 -17.62 -32.71
C ARG A 175 -6.31 -16.34 -31.89
N VAL A 176 -5.18 -15.98 -31.29
CA VAL A 176 -5.03 -14.77 -30.49
C VAL A 176 -3.98 -13.88 -31.14
N ARG A 177 -4.37 -12.67 -31.53
CA ARG A 177 -3.42 -11.63 -31.96
C ARG A 177 -2.78 -11.03 -30.72
N LEU A 178 -1.52 -11.34 -30.47
CA LEU A 178 -0.76 -10.83 -29.34
C LEU A 178 -0.67 -9.30 -29.40
N GLY A 179 -0.64 -8.68 -28.23
CA GLY A 179 -0.60 -7.23 -28.07
C GLY A 179 0.59 -6.80 -27.23
N SER A 180 0.63 -5.51 -26.91
CA SER A 180 1.44 -5.00 -25.81
C SER A 180 0.68 -5.16 -24.49
N ALA A 181 1.38 -5.19 -23.37
CA ALA A 181 0.74 -5.18 -22.07
C ALA A 181 -0.11 -3.91 -21.91
N PRO A 182 -1.33 -3.98 -21.34
CA PRO A 182 -2.13 -2.78 -21.04
C PRO A 182 -1.31 -1.75 -20.26
N GLY A 183 -1.46 -0.48 -20.62
CA GLY A 183 -0.71 0.63 -19.98
C GLY A 183 0.73 0.81 -20.47
N SER A 184 1.28 -0.09 -21.32
CA SER A 184 2.63 0.10 -21.85
C SER A 184 2.71 1.34 -22.73
N THR A 185 3.55 2.31 -22.36
CA THR A 185 3.80 3.48 -23.19
C THR A 185 4.84 3.17 -24.28
N ARG A 186 4.64 3.73 -25.48
CA ARG A 186 5.69 3.80 -26.52
C ARG A 186 6.46 5.12 -26.46
N ARG A 187 6.00 6.06 -25.64
CA ARG A 187 6.65 7.36 -25.44
C ARG A 187 7.67 7.22 -24.31
N PRO A 188 8.85 7.85 -24.41
CA PRO A 188 9.79 7.91 -23.30
C PRO A 188 9.11 8.49 -22.05
N LEU A 189 9.45 7.95 -20.89
CA LEU A 189 9.06 8.55 -19.61
C LEU A 189 9.63 9.97 -19.49
N PRO A 190 8.96 10.88 -18.76
CA PRO A 190 9.56 12.17 -18.45
C PRO A 190 10.90 11.99 -17.71
N PRO A 191 11.85 12.93 -17.83
CA PRO A 191 13.06 12.95 -17.03
C PRO A 191 12.72 12.81 -15.54
N ASN A 192 13.47 12.01 -14.79
CA ASN A 192 13.12 11.70 -13.40
C ASN A 192 13.03 12.97 -12.53
N ASP A 193 14.01 13.87 -12.65
CA ASP A 193 14.08 15.11 -11.88
C ASP A 193 12.90 16.06 -12.13
N ALA A 194 12.24 15.96 -13.29
CA ALA A 194 11.05 16.75 -13.59
C ALA A 194 9.79 16.28 -12.82
N LEU A 195 9.81 15.05 -12.27
CA LEU A 195 8.69 14.51 -11.48
C LEU A 195 8.65 15.12 -10.07
N ARG A 196 9.82 15.22 -9.42
CA ARG A 196 10.01 15.76 -8.07
C ARG A 196 11.27 16.62 -8.02
N PRO A 197 11.24 17.85 -8.56
CA PRO A 197 12.41 18.73 -8.57
C PRO A 197 12.86 19.12 -7.16
N ASP A 198 11.91 19.16 -6.22
CA ASP A 198 12.17 19.39 -4.81
C ASP A 198 13.01 18.27 -4.18
N LEU A 199 12.73 16.99 -4.49
CA LEU A 199 13.56 15.87 -4.01
C LEU A 199 14.85 15.71 -4.80
N ALA A 200 14.84 15.99 -6.11
CA ALA A 200 16.03 15.92 -6.96
C ALA A 200 17.10 16.94 -6.55
N GLY A 201 16.67 18.11 -6.06
CA GLY A 201 17.56 19.16 -5.55
C GLY A 201 18.20 18.87 -4.19
N LEU A 202 17.68 17.89 -3.43
CA LEU A 202 18.27 17.52 -2.14
C LEU A 202 19.61 16.81 -2.35
N SER A 203 20.57 17.11 -1.48
CA SER A 203 21.81 16.33 -1.35
C SER A 203 21.49 14.96 -0.75
N LEU A 204 22.27 13.92 -1.12
CA LEU A 204 22.18 12.60 -0.48
C LEU A 204 22.62 12.62 1.01
N GLY A 205 23.23 13.71 1.47
CA GLY A 205 23.75 13.79 2.83
C GLY A 205 24.89 12.79 3.09
N PRO A 206 25.39 12.71 4.33
CA PRO A 206 26.49 11.81 4.68
C PRO A 206 26.11 10.33 4.62
N ARG A 207 24.87 9.98 5.00
CA ARG A 207 24.38 8.59 5.08
C ARG A 207 24.31 7.92 3.71
N LEU A 208 23.47 8.45 2.81
CA LEU A 208 23.30 7.90 1.46
C LEU A 208 24.48 8.25 0.55
N GLY A 209 25.24 9.30 0.88
CA GLY A 209 26.53 9.59 0.26
C GLY A 209 27.54 8.46 0.46
N ALA A 210 27.69 7.93 1.68
CA ALA A 210 28.57 6.81 1.95
C ALA A 210 28.15 5.53 1.21
N VAL A 211 26.83 5.26 1.11
CA VAL A 211 26.27 4.15 0.31
C VAL A 211 26.64 4.30 -1.17
N ALA A 212 26.46 5.49 -1.74
CA ALA A 212 26.80 5.77 -3.13
C ALA A 212 28.30 5.58 -3.40
N GLU A 213 29.16 6.03 -2.48
CA GLU A 213 30.61 5.84 -2.56
C GLU A 213 31.01 4.36 -2.48
N PHE A 214 30.37 3.57 -1.61
CA PHE A 214 30.62 2.13 -1.51
C PHE A 214 30.29 1.42 -2.83
N ILE A 215 29.13 1.73 -3.43
CA ILE A 215 28.73 1.21 -4.74
C ILE A 215 29.73 1.61 -5.84
N ALA A 216 30.22 2.85 -5.82
CA ALA A 216 31.15 3.37 -6.82
C ALA A 216 32.52 2.66 -6.78
N HIS A 217 33.03 2.39 -5.57
CA HIS A 217 34.38 1.86 -5.36
C HIS A 217 34.44 0.33 -5.32
N ALA A 218 33.37 -0.37 -4.93
CA ALA A 218 33.36 -1.83 -4.82
C ALA A 218 33.57 -2.54 -6.17
N ARG A 219 34.26 -3.67 -6.12
CA ARG A 219 34.55 -4.57 -7.25
C ARG A 219 34.23 -6.01 -6.86
N LEU A 220 33.61 -6.75 -7.77
CA LEU A 220 33.41 -8.20 -7.61
C LEU A 220 34.74 -8.93 -7.79
N GLN A 221 34.80 -10.20 -7.35
CA GLN A 221 35.99 -11.05 -7.48
C GLN A 221 36.46 -11.23 -8.93
N ASP A 222 35.53 -11.15 -9.90
CA ASP A 222 35.81 -11.21 -11.33
C ASP A 222 36.22 -9.85 -11.95
N GLY A 223 36.39 -8.82 -11.12
CA GLY A 223 36.79 -7.47 -11.52
C GLY A 223 35.66 -6.55 -11.98
N ARG A 224 34.42 -7.04 -12.11
CA ARG A 224 33.28 -6.18 -12.49
C ARG A 224 33.00 -5.12 -11.43
N ALA A 225 32.69 -3.90 -11.87
CA ALA A 225 32.33 -2.80 -10.98
C ALA A 225 30.89 -2.94 -10.47
N VAL A 226 30.69 -2.80 -9.16
CA VAL A 226 29.35 -2.88 -8.56
C VAL A 226 28.46 -1.73 -9.04
N ALA A 227 29.03 -0.55 -9.32
CA ALA A 227 28.34 0.55 -10.00
C ALA A 227 27.64 0.14 -11.31
N SER A 228 28.21 -0.81 -12.08
CA SER A 228 27.57 -1.31 -13.30
C SER A 228 26.35 -2.21 -13.00
N VAL A 229 26.38 -2.94 -11.89
CA VAL A 229 25.25 -3.73 -11.40
C VAL A 229 24.13 -2.79 -10.95
N TYR A 230 24.47 -1.75 -10.18
CA TYR A 230 23.51 -0.74 -9.73
C TYR A 230 22.85 -0.01 -10.92
N ALA A 231 23.64 0.43 -11.91
CA ALA A 231 23.11 1.01 -13.15
C ALA A 231 22.12 0.05 -13.84
N SER A 232 22.48 -1.24 -13.90
CA SER A 232 21.60 -2.27 -14.48
C SER A 232 20.29 -2.46 -13.70
N VAL A 233 20.31 -2.36 -12.37
CA VAL A 233 19.10 -2.37 -11.52
C VAL A 233 18.22 -1.17 -11.86
N ARG A 234 18.80 0.04 -11.90
CA ARG A 234 18.07 1.27 -12.26
C ARG A 234 17.46 1.21 -13.65
N ASP A 235 18.18 0.68 -14.63
CA ASP A 235 17.66 0.48 -15.99
C ASP A 235 16.42 -0.44 -16.00
N ARG A 236 16.37 -1.44 -15.10
CA ARG A 236 15.19 -2.30 -14.96
C ARG A 236 14.03 -1.57 -14.29
N PHE A 237 14.29 -0.76 -13.26
CA PHE A 237 13.28 0.07 -12.62
C PHE A 237 12.67 1.08 -13.62
N GLU A 238 13.51 1.76 -14.39
CA GLU A 238 13.10 2.65 -15.50
C GLU A 238 12.16 1.94 -16.49
N ARG A 239 12.52 0.72 -16.92
CA ARG A 239 11.69 -0.06 -17.85
C ARG A 239 10.37 -0.50 -17.22
N ASP A 240 10.39 -0.85 -15.94
CA ASP A 240 9.20 -1.30 -15.23
C ASP A 240 8.16 -0.18 -15.08
N GLU A 241 8.64 1.04 -14.78
CA GLU A 241 7.84 2.26 -14.72
C GLU A 241 7.20 2.68 -16.06
N GLY A 242 7.64 2.08 -17.17
CA GLY A 242 7.07 2.30 -18.51
C GLY A 242 5.60 1.86 -18.66
N ARG A 243 5.04 1.16 -17.65
CA ARG A 243 3.61 0.83 -17.55
C ARG A 243 2.86 1.88 -16.74
N GLU A 244 1.93 2.56 -17.42
CA GLU A 244 1.09 3.59 -16.83
C GLU A 244 -0.26 3.06 -16.39
N ASP A 245 -0.74 3.63 -15.28
CA ASP A 245 -2.13 3.60 -14.87
C ASP A 245 -2.49 4.93 -14.16
N PRO A 246 -3.77 5.30 -14.05
CA PRO A 246 -4.17 6.60 -13.48
C PRO A 246 -3.81 6.82 -11.99
N TYR A 247 -3.34 5.79 -11.29
CA TYR A 247 -3.00 5.85 -9.87
C TYR A 247 -1.50 5.97 -9.63
N ARG A 248 -0.68 5.85 -10.68
CA ARG A 248 0.78 6.00 -10.62
C ARG A 248 1.18 7.39 -10.10
N LEU A 249 1.70 7.43 -8.88
CA LEU A 249 2.14 8.68 -8.23
C LEU A 249 3.54 9.08 -8.66
N LYS A 250 3.76 10.38 -8.92
CA LYS A 250 5.07 10.91 -9.33
C LYS A 250 6.15 10.68 -8.27
N THR A 251 5.80 10.81 -7.00
CA THR A 251 6.73 10.57 -5.89
C THR A 251 7.24 9.14 -5.87
N VAL A 252 6.33 8.16 -5.96
CA VAL A 252 6.70 6.74 -5.99
C VAL A 252 7.54 6.44 -7.21
N ARG A 253 7.15 6.91 -8.39
CA ARG A 253 7.94 6.75 -9.62
C ARG A 253 9.34 7.36 -9.51
N PHE A 254 9.43 8.57 -8.94
CA PHE A 254 10.69 9.27 -8.78
C PHE A 254 11.67 8.45 -7.93
N LEU A 255 11.22 8.03 -6.75
CA LEU A 255 12.00 7.25 -5.81
C LEU A 255 12.29 5.84 -6.33
N HIS A 256 11.37 5.23 -7.07
CA HIS A 256 11.61 3.94 -7.71
C HIS A 256 12.70 4.01 -8.78
N ARG A 257 12.73 5.06 -9.61
CA ARG A 257 13.76 5.23 -10.66
C ARG A 257 15.11 5.73 -10.12
N ASP A 258 15.13 6.32 -8.93
CA ASP A 258 16.35 6.73 -8.23
C ASP A 258 16.32 6.26 -6.76
N PRO A 259 16.48 4.94 -6.52
CA PRO A 259 16.21 4.34 -5.22
C PRO A 259 17.22 4.74 -4.13
N LEU A 260 18.38 5.30 -4.49
CA LEU A 260 19.28 5.93 -3.52
C LEU A 260 18.70 7.19 -2.87
N ARG A 261 17.66 7.80 -3.45
CA ARG A 261 16.96 8.94 -2.84
C ARG A 261 15.82 8.53 -1.91
N LEU A 262 15.57 7.24 -1.72
CA LEU A 262 14.48 6.76 -0.87
C LEU A 262 14.60 7.32 0.55
N GLY A 263 15.79 7.29 1.17
CA GLY A 263 16.01 7.89 2.50
C GLY A 263 15.69 9.39 2.55
N ALA A 264 16.19 10.19 1.59
CA ALA A 264 15.84 11.61 1.52
C ALA A 264 14.35 11.86 1.26
N GLY A 265 13.67 10.94 0.57
CA GLY A 265 12.22 10.93 0.40
C GLY A 265 11.50 10.68 1.72
N THR A 266 11.96 9.71 2.52
CA THR A 266 11.46 9.39 3.86
C THR A 266 11.62 10.59 4.80
N ASP A 267 12.80 11.22 4.80
CA ASP A 267 13.06 12.47 5.54
C ASP A 267 12.05 13.55 5.16
N ALA A 268 11.90 13.81 3.86
CA ALA A 268 10.99 14.83 3.37
C ALA A 268 9.51 14.53 3.69
N LEU A 269 9.12 13.24 3.74
CA LEU A 269 7.78 12.84 4.15
C LEU A 269 7.54 13.15 5.63
N ALA A 270 8.47 12.75 6.51
CA ALA A 270 8.39 13.02 7.94
C ALA A 270 8.37 14.53 8.24
N GLU A 271 9.32 15.28 7.67
CA GLU A 271 9.43 16.74 7.84
C GLU A 271 8.18 17.48 7.34
N SER A 272 7.51 16.94 6.31
CA SER A 272 6.26 17.55 5.83
C SER A 272 5.11 17.46 6.81
N LEU A 273 5.18 16.58 7.81
CA LEU A 273 4.17 16.36 8.85
C LEU A 273 4.68 16.73 10.26
N ALA A 274 5.98 17.00 10.44
CA ALA A 274 6.57 17.41 11.72
C ALA A 274 5.81 18.54 12.44
N PRO A 275 5.26 19.59 11.76
CA PRO A 275 4.45 20.61 12.44
C PRO A 275 3.16 20.08 13.10
N LEU A 276 2.67 18.89 12.72
CA LEU A 276 1.54 18.22 13.39
C LEU A 276 2.01 17.45 14.63
N ALA A 277 3.25 16.96 14.64
CA ALA A 277 3.86 16.23 15.75
C ALA A 277 4.32 17.13 16.92
N GLU A 278 4.38 18.45 16.71
CA GLU A 278 4.70 19.40 17.78
C GLU A 278 3.69 19.33 18.95
N ARG A 279 4.20 19.04 20.15
CA ARG A 279 3.41 18.84 21.40
C ARG A 279 2.61 20.05 21.90
N SER A 280 2.66 21.21 21.25
CA SER A 280 1.97 22.40 21.76
C SER A 280 0.49 22.42 21.35
N VAL A 281 -0.42 22.37 22.33
CA VAL A 281 -1.89 22.36 22.13
C VAL A 281 -2.40 23.57 21.31
N GLY A 282 -1.63 24.66 21.26
CA GLY A 282 -1.94 25.85 20.47
C GLY A 282 -1.55 25.79 18.98
N SER A 283 -0.81 24.77 18.54
CA SER A 283 -0.14 24.71 17.23
C SER A 283 -0.67 23.68 16.24
N LEU A 284 -1.75 22.93 16.53
CA LEU A 284 -2.29 21.94 15.58
C LEU A 284 -2.70 22.60 14.24
N ARG A 285 -1.81 22.51 13.25
CA ARG A 285 -1.99 23.07 11.91
C ARG A 285 -2.47 21.99 10.97
N LEU A 286 -3.71 21.53 11.13
CA LEU A 286 -4.30 20.46 10.31
C LEU A 286 -4.21 20.69 8.79
N ALA A 287 -4.09 21.94 8.34
CA ALA A 287 -3.83 22.27 6.93
C ALA A 287 -2.52 21.65 6.39
N VAL A 288 -1.53 21.39 7.25
CA VAL A 288 -0.26 20.74 6.89
C VAL A 288 -0.50 19.32 6.37
N LEU A 289 -1.45 18.56 6.94
CA LEU A 289 -1.82 17.25 6.43
C LEU A 289 -2.33 17.34 4.98
N LEU A 290 -3.15 18.35 4.69
CA LEU A 290 -3.69 18.58 3.35
C LEU A 290 -2.58 18.94 2.35
N GLU A 291 -1.61 19.74 2.76
CA GLU A 291 -0.45 20.11 1.93
C GLU A 291 0.46 18.90 1.66
N ALA A 292 0.74 18.08 2.67
CA ALA A 292 1.50 16.85 2.55
C ALA A 292 0.77 15.85 1.63
N ALA A 293 -0.51 15.57 1.89
CA ALA A 293 -1.32 14.70 1.05
C ALA A 293 -1.38 15.21 -0.40
N ALA A 294 -1.59 16.51 -0.63
CA ALA A 294 -1.65 17.07 -1.97
C ALA A 294 -0.33 16.88 -2.74
N ARG A 295 0.81 17.08 -2.07
CA ARG A 295 2.15 16.87 -2.64
C ARG A 295 2.36 15.41 -3.06
N HIS A 296 2.03 14.46 -2.19
CA HIS A 296 2.29 13.04 -2.44
C HIS A 296 1.26 12.39 -3.38
N LEU A 297 0.05 12.95 -3.46
CA LEU A 297 -1.03 12.47 -4.32
C LEU A 297 -1.11 13.15 -5.70
N ASP A 298 -0.13 13.97 -6.07
CA ASP A 298 -0.11 14.75 -7.32
C ASP A 298 -1.32 15.68 -7.50
N ALA A 299 -1.90 16.13 -6.39
CA ALA A 299 -3.01 17.06 -6.41
C ALA A 299 -2.50 18.50 -6.48
N VAL A 300 -2.92 19.22 -7.53
CA VAL A 300 -2.62 20.65 -7.65
C VAL A 300 -3.44 21.43 -6.62
N ALA A 301 -2.85 22.48 -6.05
CA ALA A 301 -3.58 23.40 -5.19
C ALA A 301 -4.78 24.00 -5.94
N VAL A 302 -5.98 23.87 -5.37
CA VAL A 302 -7.18 24.46 -5.94
C VAL A 302 -7.27 25.90 -5.43
N VAL A 303 -7.34 26.87 -6.36
CA VAL A 303 -7.57 28.28 -6.01
C VAL A 303 -8.94 28.39 -5.35
N ASP A 304 -8.95 28.81 -4.08
CA ASP A 304 -10.17 28.98 -3.32
C ASP A 304 -10.89 30.25 -3.79
N SER A 305 -11.99 30.07 -4.53
CA SER A 305 -12.89 31.15 -4.92
C SER A 305 -14.13 31.23 -4.02
N GLY A 306 -14.16 30.48 -2.91
CA GLY A 306 -15.28 30.42 -1.99
C GLY A 306 -15.38 31.65 -1.08
N VAL A 307 -16.58 31.89 -0.55
CA VAL A 307 -16.79 32.89 0.50
C VAL A 307 -16.12 32.38 1.77
N ARG A 308 -15.19 33.17 2.33
CA ARG A 308 -14.61 32.86 3.63
C ARG A 308 -15.72 32.98 4.69
N LEU A 309 -16.00 31.87 5.37
CA LEU A 309 -16.95 31.85 6.47
C LEU A 309 -16.29 32.49 7.70
N GLU A 310 -16.92 33.53 8.24
CA GLU A 310 -16.46 34.17 9.47
C GLU A 310 -17.12 33.51 10.68
N PRO A 311 -16.36 33.20 11.74
CA PRO A 311 -16.93 32.66 12.96
C PRO A 311 -17.86 33.68 13.65
N PRO A 312 -18.79 33.23 14.49
CA PRO A 312 -19.59 34.12 15.32
C PRO A 312 -18.70 35.02 16.19
N PRO A 313 -19.16 36.24 16.56
CA PRO A 313 -18.42 37.08 17.49
C PRO A 313 -18.30 36.41 18.87
N PRO A 314 -17.24 36.70 19.66
CA PRO A 314 -17.12 36.20 21.03
C PRO A 314 -18.36 36.52 21.88
N GLY A 315 -18.76 35.55 22.70
CA GLY A 315 -19.96 35.58 23.54
C GLY A 315 -21.24 35.15 22.83
N ALA A 316 -21.17 34.64 21.60
CA ALA A 316 -22.34 34.18 20.87
C ALA A 316 -22.99 32.94 21.53
N GLY A 317 -24.30 32.77 21.34
CA GLY A 317 -25.04 31.61 21.87
C GLY A 317 -24.88 30.36 21.01
N ALA A 318 -25.34 29.21 21.52
CA ALA A 318 -25.13 27.89 20.91
C ALA A 318 -25.65 27.83 19.45
N LYS A 319 -26.83 28.40 19.20
CA LYS A 319 -27.41 28.46 17.84
C LYS A 319 -26.51 29.14 16.81
N ALA A 320 -25.79 30.20 17.19
CA ALA A 320 -24.94 30.93 16.25
C ALA A 320 -23.73 30.09 15.82
N HIS A 321 -23.09 29.41 16.77
CA HIS A 321 -22.00 28.46 16.50
C HIS A 321 -22.47 27.28 15.66
N ALA A 322 -23.64 26.71 15.97
CA ALA A 322 -24.22 25.62 15.17
C ALA A 322 -24.42 26.02 13.70
N LEU A 323 -24.91 27.23 13.43
CA LEU A 323 -25.14 27.70 12.07
C LEU A 323 -23.83 27.95 11.31
N TYR A 324 -22.79 28.47 11.97
CA TYR A 324 -21.46 28.63 11.38
C TYR A 324 -20.82 27.29 11.01
N LEU A 325 -20.87 26.32 11.93
CA LEU A 325 -20.35 24.97 11.70
C LEU A 325 -21.16 24.24 10.62
N CYS A 326 -22.48 24.38 10.61
CA CYS A 326 -23.34 23.87 9.55
C CYS A 326 -22.96 24.43 8.17
N ALA A 327 -22.70 25.74 8.07
CA ALA A 327 -22.22 26.36 6.83
C ALA A 327 -20.89 25.77 6.37
N SER A 328 -19.97 25.49 7.30
CA SER A 328 -18.68 24.87 7.01
C SER A 328 -18.85 23.44 6.48
N VAL A 329 -19.71 22.64 7.12
CA VAL A 329 -20.05 21.29 6.65
C VAL A 329 -20.69 21.34 5.26
N ARG A 330 -21.66 22.24 5.02
CA ARG A 330 -22.31 22.40 3.70
C ARG A 330 -21.34 22.83 2.60
N GLU A 331 -20.36 23.68 2.92
CA GLU A 331 -19.31 24.05 1.95
C GLU A 331 -18.44 22.85 1.59
N SER A 332 -18.09 21.99 2.54
CA SER A 332 -17.40 20.72 2.27
C SER A 332 -18.22 19.80 1.36
N GLU A 333 -19.54 19.70 1.56
CA GLU A 333 -20.42 18.94 0.66
C GLU A 333 -20.40 19.49 -0.76
N ALA A 334 -20.52 20.81 -0.91
CA ALA A 334 -20.50 21.47 -2.21
C ALA A 334 -19.16 21.28 -2.94
N ARG A 335 -18.05 21.18 -2.20
CA ARG A 335 -16.73 20.86 -2.76
C ARG A 335 -16.62 19.38 -3.16
N MET A 336 -17.12 18.47 -2.33
CA MET A 336 -17.13 17.04 -2.64
C MET A 336 -17.98 16.75 -3.87
N GLU A 337 -19.14 17.40 -4.01
CA GLU A 337 -20.01 17.30 -5.17
C GLU A 337 -19.28 17.69 -6.47
N ARG A 338 -18.47 18.76 -6.44
CA ARG A 338 -17.61 19.21 -7.55
C ARG A 338 -16.46 18.24 -7.85
N ALA A 339 -15.99 17.48 -6.86
CA ALA A 339 -14.99 16.43 -7.05
C ALA A 339 -15.57 15.20 -7.76
N LEU A 340 -16.84 14.90 -7.48
CA LEU A 340 -17.57 13.75 -8.04
C LEU A 340 -18.32 14.07 -9.35
N GLU A 341 -18.36 15.33 -9.77
CA GLU A 341 -19.00 15.79 -11.02
C GLU A 341 -18.62 14.95 -12.27
N PRO A 342 -17.33 14.57 -12.50
CA PRO A 342 -16.94 13.81 -13.69
C PRO A 342 -17.56 12.39 -13.79
N LEU A 343 -18.11 11.88 -12.69
CA LEU A 343 -18.75 10.56 -12.66
C LEU A 343 -20.18 10.58 -13.24
N GLY A 344 -20.86 11.72 -13.17
CA GLY A 344 -22.31 11.81 -13.33
C GLY A 344 -23.08 11.01 -12.26
N SER A 345 -24.41 11.11 -12.28
CA SER A 345 -25.28 10.44 -11.29
C SER A 345 -25.16 8.92 -11.35
N GLU A 346 -25.09 8.34 -12.55
CA GLU A 346 -24.97 6.89 -12.74
C GLU A 346 -23.64 6.35 -12.21
N GLY A 347 -22.52 7.02 -12.51
CA GLY A 347 -21.19 6.61 -12.03
C GLY A 347 -21.12 6.64 -10.50
N ARG A 348 -21.68 7.67 -9.87
CA ARG A 348 -21.77 7.77 -8.41
C ARG A 348 -22.61 6.65 -7.80
N ALA A 349 -23.78 6.37 -8.37
CA ALA A 349 -24.63 5.28 -7.91
C ALA A 349 -23.97 3.90 -8.08
N ARG A 350 -23.18 3.70 -9.14
CA ARG A 350 -22.37 2.49 -9.34
C ARG A 350 -21.29 2.36 -8.27
N LEU A 351 -20.49 3.41 -8.04
CA LEU A 351 -19.44 3.39 -7.01
C LEU A 351 -19.98 3.17 -5.61
N ARG A 352 -21.09 3.83 -5.26
CA ARG A 352 -21.77 3.66 -3.97
C ARG A 352 -22.10 2.19 -3.68
N ARG A 353 -22.48 1.41 -4.69
CA ARG A 353 -22.81 -0.01 -4.53
C ARG A 353 -21.58 -0.92 -4.58
N SER A 354 -20.64 -0.64 -5.48
CA SER A 354 -19.54 -1.57 -5.77
C SER A 354 -18.32 -1.42 -4.86
N LEU A 355 -18.04 -0.23 -4.31
CA LEU A 355 -16.86 -0.04 -3.47
C LEU A 355 -16.88 -0.83 -2.15
N PRO A 356 -18.01 -0.93 -1.42
CA PRO A 356 -18.07 -1.79 -0.23
C PRO A 356 -17.82 -3.27 -0.55
N GLU A 357 -18.36 -3.76 -1.67
CA GLU A 357 -18.15 -5.13 -2.17
C GLU A 357 -16.68 -5.37 -2.54
N LEU A 358 -16.03 -4.40 -3.20
CA LEU A 358 -14.61 -4.42 -3.52
C LEU A 358 -13.75 -4.47 -2.26
N ALA A 359 -14.01 -3.60 -1.28
CA ALA A 359 -13.27 -3.55 -0.03
C ALA A 359 -13.38 -4.85 0.77
N ALA A 360 -14.57 -5.45 0.81
CA ALA A 360 -14.80 -6.76 1.43
C ALA A 360 -13.98 -7.85 0.71
N ARG A 361 -14.04 -7.91 -0.62
CA ARG A 361 -13.26 -8.89 -1.40
C ARG A 361 -11.75 -8.72 -1.19
N PHE A 362 -11.27 -7.48 -1.16
CA PHE A 362 -9.85 -7.19 -0.95
C PHE A 362 -9.35 -7.62 0.44
N ALA A 363 -10.21 -7.59 1.47
CA ALA A 363 -9.91 -8.11 2.80
C ALA A 363 -9.88 -9.65 2.85
N GLU A 364 -10.63 -10.32 1.99
CA GLU A 364 -10.53 -11.78 1.83
C GLU A 364 -9.26 -12.19 1.08
N GLY A 365 -8.84 -11.42 0.08
CA GLY A 365 -7.60 -11.66 -0.65
C GLY A 365 -7.21 -10.48 -1.54
N ILE A 366 -5.90 -10.20 -1.60
CA ILE A 366 -5.34 -9.03 -2.27
C ILE A 366 -5.48 -9.04 -3.82
N TYR A 367 -5.96 -10.14 -4.41
CA TYR A 367 -6.11 -10.30 -5.85
C TYR A 367 -7.58 -10.16 -6.28
N LEU A 368 -8.00 -8.93 -6.59
CA LEU A 368 -9.38 -8.64 -7.04
C LEU A 368 -9.79 -9.35 -8.34
N HIS A 369 -8.81 -9.73 -9.17
CA HIS A 369 -9.06 -10.48 -10.40
C HIS A 369 -9.24 -11.99 -10.17
N ASP A 370 -8.80 -12.50 -9.02
CA ASP A 370 -8.99 -13.88 -8.59
C ASP A 370 -10.26 -13.98 -7.72
N ASP A 371 -11.36 -13.48 -8.27
CA ASP A 371 -12.67 -13.54 -7.66
C ASP A 371 -13.42 -14.75 -8.25
N PRO A 372 -13.95 -15.67 -7.41
CA PRO A 372 -14.71 -16.82 -7.90
C PRO A 372 -16.00 -16.40 -8.63
N ASP A 373 -16.53 -15.20 -8.38
CA ASP A 373 -17.62 -14.61 -9.15
C ASP A 373 -17.06 -13.70 -10.27
N PRO A 374 -17.16 -14.12 -11.55
CA PRO A 374 -16.63 -13.36 -12.67
C PRO A 374 -17.38 -12.05 -12.94
N GLU A 375 -18.66 -11.94 -12.59
CA GLU A 375 -19.40 -10.68 -12.74
C GLU A 375 -18.99 -9.70 -11.66
N ARG A 376 -18.76 -10.17 -10.43
CA ARG A 376 -18.18 -9.37 -9.35
C ARG A 376 -16.77 -8.88 -9.69
N ALA A 377 -15.93 -9.75 -10.26
CA ALA A 377 -14.61 -9.36 -10.76
C ALA A 377 -14.68 -8.19 -11.77
N ARG A 378 -15.65 -8.24 -12.70
CA ARG A 378 -15.87 -7.15 -13.67
C ARG A 378 -16.32 -5.86 -12.99
N ARG A 379 -17.21 -5.94 -12.00
CA ARG A 379 -17.63 -4.78 -11.19
C ARG A 379 -16.45 -4.16 -10.45
N HIS A 380 -15.52 -4.94 -9.91
CA HIS A 380 -14.32 -4.41 -9.26
C HIS A 380 -13.46 -3.60 -10.24
N VAL A 381 -13.18 -4.16 -11.41
CA VAL A 381 -12.40 -3.49 -12.47
C VAL A 381 -13.09 -2.20 -12.93
N GLU A 382 -14.41 -2.24 -13.06
CA GLU A 382 -15.20 -1.06 -13.41
C GLU A 382 -15.14 0.00 -12.31
N ALA A 383 -15.31 -0.38 -11.04
CA ALA A 383 -15.24 0.54 -9.91
C ALA A 383 -13.89 1.25 -9.83
N VAL A 384 -12.77 0.52 -10.03
CA VAL A 384 -11.42 1.11 -10.10
C VAL A 384 -11.29 2.07 -11.28
N ARG A 385 -11.88 1.77 -12.44
CA ARG A 385 -11.86 2.70 -13.60
C ARG A 385 -12.71 3.93 -13.39
N LEU A 386 -13.86 3.80 -12.72
CA LEU A 386 -14.73 4.92 -12.39
C LEU A 386 -14.09 5.81 -11.34
N ALA A 387 -13.54 5.23 -10.27
CA ALA A 387 -12.85 5.98 -9.23
C ALA A 387 -11.71 6.85 -9.80
N ALA A 388 -10.98 6.37 -10.81
CA ALA A 388 -9.94 7.12 -11.52
C ALA A 388 -10.41 8.43 -12.18
N LYS A 389 -11.73 8.60 -12.38
CA LYS A 389 -12.31 9.83 -12.95
C LYS A 389 -12.61 10.91 -11.91
N VAL A 390 -12.61 10.57 -10.62
CA VAL A 390 -12.83 11.56 -9.55
C VAL A 390 -11.72 12.60 -9.60
N ASP A 391 -12.07 13.88 -9.47
CA ASP A 391 -11.08 14.95 -9.38
C ASP A 391 -10.42 14.88 -8.00
N ARG A 392 -9.24 14.25 -7.98
CA ARG A 392 -8.46 14.01 -6.77
C ARG A 392 -8.12 15.30 -6.01
N ALA A 393 -7.79 16.36 -6.74
CA ALA A 393 -7.44 17.63 -6.09
C ALA A 393 -8.68 18.19 -5.38
N ARG A 394 -9.81 18.31 -6.09
CA ARG A 394 -11.05 18.80 -5.47
C ARG A 394 -11.52 17.94 -4.31
N LEU A 395 -11.33 16.61 -4.38
CA LEU A 395 -11.66 15.69 -3.28
C LEU A 395 -10.86 16.03 -2.03
N LEU A 396 -9.54 16.20 -2.14
CA LEU A 396 -8.70 16.58 -1.00
C LEU A 396 -9.11 17.95 -0.44
N TRP A 397 -9.31 18.94 -1.31
CA TRP A 397 -9.69 20.30 -0.90
C TRP A 397 -11.13 20.41 -0.35
N ALA A 398 -11.96 19.37 -0.46
CA ALA A 398 -13.25 19.29 0.19
C ALA A 398 -13.14 19.16 1.73
N LEU A 399 -11.99 18.73 2.25
CA LEU A 399 -11.72 18.67 3.68
C LEU A 399 -11.47 20.06 4.30
N ARG A 400 -10.96 21.01 3.51
CA ARG A 400 -10.49 22.31 4.00
C ARG A 400 -11.51 23.09 4.85
N PRO A 401 -12.79 23.25 4.47
CA PRO A 401 -13.75 23.98 5.30
C PRO A 401 -13.89 23.41 6.71
N LEU A 402 -13.85 22.09 6.87
CA LEU A 402 -13.87 21.45 8.19
C LEU A 402 -12.60 21.76 8.98
N LEU A 403 -11.42 21.71 8.35
CA LEU A 403 -10.15 22.07 9.01
C LEU A 403 -10.12 23.53 9.47
N GLU A 404 -10.75 24.43 8.70
CA GLU A 404 -10.87 25.84 9.08
C GLU A 404 -11.84 26.04 10.26
N ALA A 405 -12.88 25.22 10.34
CA ALA A 405 -13.89 25.22 11.40
C ALA A 405 -13.40 24.64 12.74
N VAL A 406 -12.25 23.95 12.77
CA VAL A 406 -11.65 23.38 14.00
C VAL A 406 -10.30 23.99 14.34
N ARG A 407 -10.01 25.21 13.87
CA ARG A 407 -8.76 25.90 14.22
C ARG A 407 -8.65 26.06 15.74
N PRO A 408 -7.45 25.88 16.34
CA PRO A 408 -7.28 25.96 17.80
C PRO A 408 -7.80 27.26 18.43
N ALA A 409 -7.66 28.39 17.73
CA ALA A 409 -8.19 29.67 18.21
C ALA A 409 -9.72 29.69 18.29
N TYR A 410 -10.41 29.08 17.32
CA TYR A 410 -11.86 28.99 17.31
C TYR A 410 -12.37 27.94 18.31
N LEU A 411 -11.71 26.79 18.46
CA LEU A 411 -12.11 25.79 19.48
C LEU A 411 -12.08 26.37 20.89
N ARG A 412 -11.07 27.19 21.22
CA ARG A 412 -11.02 27.93 22.49
C ARG A 412 -12.21 28.88 22.65
N GLN A 413 -12.50 29.68 21.62
CA GLN A 413 -13.66 30.57 21.63
C GLN A 413 -14.96 29.79 21.78
N LEU A 414 -15.16 28.72 21.01
CA LEU A 414 -16.35 27.87 21.02
C LEU A 414 -16.61 27.33 22.43
N ARG A 415 -15.58 26.77 23.09
CA ARG A 415 -15.69 26.29 24.46
C ARG A 415 -16.11 27.39 25.43
N ASP A 416 -15.43 28.54 25.38
CA ASP A 416 -15.68 29.63 26.32
C ASP A 416 -17.09 30.24 26.11
N ASP A 417 -17.52 30.37 24.85
CA ASP A 417 -18.84 30.89 24.46
C ASP A 417 -19.97 29.93 24.85
N LEU A 418 -19.79 28.62 24.64
CA LEU A 418 -20.78 27.59 25.01
C LEU A 418 -20.92 27.43 26.54
N ARG A 419 -19.82 27.50 27.30
CA ARG A 419 -19.89 27.55 28.78
C ARG A 419 -20.68 28.76 29.26
N ALA A 420 -20.39 29.94 28.70
CA ALA A 420 -21.13 31.14 29.05
C ALA A 420 -22.61 31.06 28.63
N ALA A 421 -22.93 30.41 27.51
CA ALA A 421 -24.30 30.15 27.08
C ALA A 421 -25.05 29.22 28.03
N GLU A 422 -24.39 28.15 28.47
CA GLU A 422 -24.93 27.21 29.45
C GLU A 422 -25.22 27.89 30.80
N GLU A 423 -24.29 28.72 31.30
CA GLU A 423 -24.45 29.51 32.54
C GLU A 423 -25.60 30.52 32.46
N ARG A 424 -25.88 31.06 31.26
CA ARG A 424 -27.06 31.92 31.01
C ARG A 424 -28.38 31.15 30.95
N GLY A 425 -28.34 29.83 31.03
CA GLY A 425 -29.51 28.95 30.98
C GLY A 425 -29.99 28.65 29.56
N GLU A 426 -29.16 28.79 28.52
CA GLU A 426 -29.50 28.33 27.17
C GLU A 426 -29.70 26.80 27.21
N ARG A 427 -30.89 26.34 26.83
CA ARG A 427 -31.26 24.93 26.80
C ARG A 427 -32.18 24.67 25.61
N SER A 428 -32.14 23.44 25.11
CA SER A 428 -33.03 22.91 24.08
C SER A 428 -33.93 21.82 24.65
N GLY A 429 -35.07 21.58 23.99
CA GLY A 429 -35.93 20.45 24.30
C GLY A 429 -35.28 19.11 23.92
N HIS A 430 -35.85 18.03 24.44
CA HIS A 430 -35.41 16.67 24.11
C HIS A 430 -35.57 16.37 22.62
N SER A 431 -34.56 15.68 22.06
CA SER A 431 -34.59 15.11 20.72
C SER A 431 -34.58 13.59 20.78
N GLY A 432 -35.40 12.93 19.97
CA GLY A 432 -35.39 11.46 19.89
C GLY A 432 -33.98 10.96 19.54
N GLY A 433 -33.47 10.02 20.33
CA GLY A 433 -32.15 9.42 20.12
C GLY A 433 -30.96 10.19 20.74
N ILE A 434 -31.20 11.27 21.49
CA ILE A 434 -30.16 11.92 22.30
C ILE A 434 -30.64 12.01 23.76
N ARG A 435 -29.75 11.74 24.72
CA ARG A 435 -29.99 11.94 26.17
C ARG A 435 -28.92 12.85 26.76
N GLY A 436 -29.21 13.41 27.93
CA GLY A 436 -28.38 14.42 28.57
C GLY A 436 -28.89 15.84 28.29
N GLU A 437 -28.12 16.82 28.73
CA GLU A 437 -28.44 18.23 28.56
C GLU A 437 -28.09 18.69 27.14
N LEU A 438 -28.96 19.50 26.52
CA LEU A 438 -28.69 20.07 25.20
C LEU A 438 -28.77 21.57 25.28
N LEU A 439 -27.73 22.27 24.82
CA LEU A 439 -27.77 23.72 24.64
C LEU A 439 -28.56 24.08 23.38
N TRP A 440 -28.44 23.27 22.32
CA TRP A 440 -29.17 23.48 21.07
C TRP A 440 -29.39 22.20 20.27
N PHE A 441 -30.52 22.10 19.57
CA PHE A 441 -30.82 21.01 18.64
C PHE A 441 -31.63 21.48 17.45
N SER A 442 -31.40 20.90 16.28
CA SER A 442 -32.19 21.13 15.08
C SER A 442 -32.07 19.98 14.08
N ASP A 443 -33.22 19.53 13.56
CA ASP A 443 -33.33 18.61 12.41
C ASP A 443 -33.80 19.33 11.12
N ALA A 444 -33.74 20.67 11.09
CA ALA A 444 -34.21 21.47 9.96
C ALA A 444 -33.58 21.05 8.64
N GLU A 445 -34.40 21.00 7.58
CA GLU A 445 -33.98 20.64 6.20
C GLU A 445 -33.32 19.25 6.08
N GLY A 446 -33.57 18.34 7.03
CA GLY A 446 -32.93 17.02 7.04
C GLY A 446 -31.45 17.07 7.41
N PHE A 447 -31.01 18.13 8.07
CA PHE A 447 -29.64 18.30 8.56
C PHE A 447 -29.67 18.22 10.11
N PRO A 448 -29.56 17.01 10.69
CA PRO A 448 -29.62 16.81 12.13
C PRO A 448 -28.35 17.32 12.83
N MET A 449 -28.52 18.20 13.82
CA MET A 449 -27.44 18.84 14.59
C MET A 449 -27.75 18.87 16.08
N ALA A 450 -26.72 18.70 16.90
CA ALA A 450 -26.82 18.84 18.34
C ALA A 450 -25.63 19.62 18.91
N ILE A 451 -25.90 20.41 19.95
CA ILE A 451 -24.90 20.95 20.87
C ILE A 451 -25.23 20.44 22.27
N GLY A 452 -24.37 19.56 22.81
CA GLY A 452 -24.39 19.02 24.16
C GLY A 452 -24.02 20.05 25.24
N GLY A 453 -24.38 19.73 26.48
CA GLY A 453 -24.04 20.53 27.67
C GLY A 453 -22.71 20.08 28.27
N SER A 454 -22.40 20.52 29.49
CA SER A 454 -21.16 20.14 30.20
C SER A 454 -21.27 18.88 31.06
N GLY A 455 -22.31 18.06 30.86
CA GLY A 455 -22.49 16.82 31.61
C GLY A 455 -23.01 15.71 30.73
N ASP A 456 -22.80 14.47 31.16
CA ASP A 456 -22.92 13.26 30.33
C ASP A 456 -24.10 13.24 29.35
N ASN A 457 -23.75 13.16 28.08
CA ASN A 457 -24.62 13.05 26.93
C ASN A 457 -24.52 11.66 26.28
N GLU A 458 -25.62 11.26 25.63
CA GLU A 458 -25.67 9.98 24.91
C GLU A 458 -26.29 10.18 23.53
N TYR A 459 -25.51 9.92 22.47
CA TYR A 459 -25.86 10.12 21.08
C TYR A 459 -26.13 8.79 20.36
N ARG A 460 -27.41 8.43 20.17
CA ARG A 460 -27.85 7.14 19.61
C ARG A 460 -28.42 7.22 18.19
N ARG A 461 -28.23 8.33 17.50
CA ARG A 461 -28.67 8.53 16.11
C ARG A 461 -27.58 9.20 15.28
N ASP A 462 -27.63 8.98 13.97
CA ASP A 462 -26.73 9.64 13.05
C ASP A 462 -26.99 11.15 13.05
N LEU A 463 -25.92 11.93 13.23
CA LEU A 463 -25.92 13.39 13.26
C LEU A 463 -24.90 13.90 12.25
N ARG A 464 -25.22 15.05 11.64
CA ARG A 464 -24.34 15.68 10.64
C ARG A 464 -23.39 16.70 11.26
N LEU A 465 -23.79 17.25 12.40
CA LEU A 465 -22.97 18.09 13.25
C LEU A 465 -23.24 17.72 14.71
N VAL A 466 -22.18 17.42 15.44
CA VAL A 466 -22.20 17.31 16.90
C VAL A 466 -21.14 18.23 17.46
N VAL A 467 -21.52 19.00 18.47
CA VAL A 467 -20.58 19.69 19.35
C VAL A 467 -20.95 19.29 20.77
N ASP A 468 -20.02 18.73 21.52
CA ASP A 468 -20.19 18.55 22.96
C ASP A 468 -19.29 19.52 23.72
N LEU A 469 -19.79 20.02 24.85
CA LEU A 469 -19.07 20.94 25.70
C LEU A 469 -18.25 20.20 26.77
N GLY A 470 -18.70 19.00 27.14
CA GLY A 470 -17.95 17.99 27.87
C GLY A 470 -18.80 17.11 28.78
N GLY A 471 -18.16 16.26 29.58
CA GLY A 471 -18.83 15.20 30.33
C GLY A 471 -18.41 13.83 29.80
N ASP A 472 -18.75 12.74 30.47
CA ASP A 472 -18.31 11.40 30.01
C ASP A 472 -19.32 10.80 29.02
N ASP A 473 -19.18 11.18 27.76
CA ASP A 473 -20.19 11.00 26.73
C ASP A 473 -20.15 9.63 26.05
N ARG A 474 -21.28 9.30 25.41
CA ARG A 474 -21.46 8.03 24.71
C ARG A 474 -22.00 8.24 23.32
N TYR A 475 -21.16 8.00 22.34
CA TYR A 475 -21.49 8.07 20.93
C TYR A 475 -21.75 6.66 20.38
N HIS A 476 -23.00 6.36 20.03
CA HIS A 476 -23.41 5.03 19.56
C HIS A 476 -23.71 4.96 18.05
N ALA A 477 -23.56 6.07 17.34
CA ALA A 477 -23.99 6.25 15.95
C ALA A 477 -22.84 6.73 15.06
N ARG A 478 -23.15 7.05 13.79
CA ARG A 478 -22.17 7.68 12.89
C ARG A 478 -21.97 9.12 13.34
N VAL A 479 -20.84 9.36 14.00
CA VAL A 479 -20.37 10.72 14.34
C VAL A 479 -19.15 11.08 13.51
N GLY A 480 -19.13 12.33 13.06
CA GLY A 480 -18.05 12.87 12.22
C GLY A 480 -17.85 12.13 10.89
N ALA A 481 -18.82 11.33 10.42
CA ALA A 481 -18.64 10.50 9.24
C ALA A 481 -19.39 11.00 7.99
N GLY A 482 -18.66 11.31 6.93
CA GLY A 482 -19.20 11.68 5.62
C GLY A 482 -19.52 10.45 4.77
N VAL A 483 -20.76 10.31 4.31
CA VAL A 483 -21.26 9.18 3.51
C VAL A 483 -22.03 9.66 2.28
N PRO A 484 -22.33 8.83 1.27
CA PRO A 484 -22.90 9.33 0.01
C PRO A 484 -24.22 10.12 0.14
N ASP A 485 -25.03 9.83 1.17
CA ASP A 485 -26.30 10.53 1.43
C ASP A 485 -26.16 11.76 2.35
N ALA A 486 -25.00 11.89 2.99
CA ALA A 486 -24.60 12.96 3.89
C ALA A 486 -23.09 13.21 3.70
N PRO A 487 -22.67 13.78 2.55
CA PRO A 487 -21.28 13.73 2.08
C PRO A 487 -20.28 14.53 2.92
N ALA A 488 -20.73 15.23 3.96
CA ALA A 488 -19.85 15.76 4.98
C ALA A 488 -20.42 15.57 6.39
N ALA A 489 -19.59 15.42 7.41
CA ALA A 489 -20.03 15.48 8.80
C ALA A 489 -18.89 15.94 9.71
N LEU A 490 -19.26 16.54 10.84
CA LEU A 490 -18.33 17.07 11.84
C LEU A 490 -18.78 16.69 13.24
N CYS A 491 -17.84 16.20 14.04
CA CYS A 491 -17.99 15.99 15.48
C CYS A 491 -16.88 16.75 16.18
N ILE A 492 -17.23 17.56 17.18
CA ILE A 492 -16.29 18.27 18.05
C ILE A 492 -16.68 17.92 19.48
N ASP A 493 -15.86 17.16 20.17
CA ASP A 493 -15.91 17.06 21.63
C ASP A 493 -14.87 18.05 22.22
N LEU A 494 -15.23 18.71 23.30
CA LEU A 494 -14.40 19.69 23.98
C LEU A 494 -13.83 19.17 25.31
N GLY A 495 -14.26 17.98 25.76
CA GLY A 495 -13.51 17.12 26.65
C GLY A 495 -14.35 16.29 27.63
N GLY A 496 -13.79 15.19 28.09
CA GLY A 496 -14.49 14.18 28.89
C GLY A 496 -13.76 12.86 28.81
N ASP A 497 -14.14 11.84 29.58
CA ASP A 497 -13.64 10.47 29.33
C ASP A 497 -14.66 9.71 28.46
N ASP A 498 -14.59 9.90 27.15
CA ASP A 498 -15.64 9.58 26.20
C ASP A 498 -15.59 8.17 25.64
N ARG A 499 -16.75 7.73 25.14
CA ARG A 499 -16.89 6.42 24.50
C ARG A 499 -17.53 6.54 23.12
N TYR A 500 -16.68 6.41 22.12
CA TYR A 500 -17.07 6.32 20.72
C TYR A 500 -17.26 4.85 20.32
N GLN A 501 -18.51 4.44 20.11
CA GLN A 501 -18.89 3.06 19.85
C GLN A 501 -19.72 2.94 18.57
N SER A 502 -19.28 2.11 17.62
CA SER A 502 -20.07 1.84 16.42
C SER A 502 -20.08 0.36 16.05
N THR A 503 -21.25 -0.09 15.59
CA THR A 503 -21.45 -1.42 15.00
C THR A 503 -21.79 -1.34 13.51
N VAL A 504 -21.79 -0.13 12.94
CA VAL A 504 -22.07 0.14 11.54
C VAL A 504 -20.82 0.74 10.87
N PRO A 505 -20.57 0.46 9.57
CA PRO A 505 -19.35 0.94 8.91
C PRO A 505 -19.40 2.45 8.70
N TYR A 506 -18.29 3.13 8.44
CA TYR A 506 -18.20 4.59 8.21
C TYR A 506 -18.69 5.41 9.41
N ALA A 507 -17.90 5.38 10.49
CA ALA A 507 -18.12 6.11 11.74
C ALA A 507 -16.82 6.78 12.22
N GLN A 508 -16.85 7.57 13.31
CA GLN A 508 -15.66 8.08 13.99
C GLN A 508 -14.70 8.81 13.02
N GLY A 509 -15.19 9.85 12.35
CA GLY A 509 -14.36 10.64 11.43
C GLY A 509 -14.20 10.05 10.01
N ALA A 510 -14.91 8.97 9.66
CA ALA A 510 -14.70 8.30 8.37
C ALA A 510 -15.28 9.03 7.14
N GLY A 511 -14.69 8.81 5.96
CA GLY A 511 -15.16 9.38 4.69
C GLY A 511 -15.41 8.34 3.58
N PHE A 512 -16.65 8.16 3.14
CA PHE A 512 -17.02 7.30 2.01
C PHE A 512 -17.74 8.11 0.93
N LEU A 513 -17.09 8.35 -0.21
CA LEU A 513 -17.57 9.32 -1.22
C LEU A 513 -17.94 10.67 -0.56
N GLY A 514 -17.21 11.03 0.49
CA GLY A 514 -17.54 12.10 1.42
C GLY A 514 -16.36 12.45 2.31
N VAL A 515 -16.58 13.43 3.18
CA VAL A 515 -15.60 14.03 4.08
C VAL A 515 -16.06 13.89 5.53
N GLY A 516 -15.29 13.19 6.36
CA GLY A 516 -15.55 13.08 7.78
C GLY A 516 -14.46 13.74 8.62
N LEU A 517 -14.85 14.40 9.71
CA LEU A 517 -13.93 14.90 10.73
C LEU A 517 -14.54 14.66 12.13
N LEU A 518 -13.76 14.02 12.98
CA LEU A 518 -13.97 13.95 14.42
C LEU A 518 -12.79 14.64 15.11
N VAL A 519 -13.08 15.55 16.02
CA VAL A 519 -12.08 16.19 16.91
C VAL A 519 -12.52 15.93 18.33
N ASP A 520 -11.68 15.24 19.09
CA ASP A 520 -11.70 15.22 20.55
C ASP A 520 -10.59 16.15 21.05
N ALA A 521 -10.89 16.96 22.07
CA ALA A 521 -9.99 18.00 22.55
C ALA A 521 -9.22 17.60 23.82
N SER A 522 -9.72 16.64 24.60
CA SER A 522 -9.04 16.15 25.81
C SER A 522 -9.87 15.06 26.47
N GLY A 523 -9.23 14.00 26.93
CA GLY A 523 -9.94 12.95 27.64
C GLY A 523 -9.05 11.78 27.98
N ASN A 524 -9.63 10.69 28.46
CA ASN A 524 -9.05 9.34 28.31
C ASN A 524 -10.10 8.49 27.59
N ASP A 525 -10.02 8.49 26.29
CA ASP A 525 -11.11 8.17 25.39
C ASP A 525 -11.05 6.74 24.87
N ARG A 526 -12.23 6.22 24.53
CA ARG A 526 -12.36 4.86 24.00
C ARG A 526 -13.08 4.87 22.67
N TYR A 527 -12.32 4.60 21.61
CA TYR A 527 -12.82 4.42 20.27
C TYR A 527 -12.94 2.94 19.94
N THR A 528 -14.16 2.42 19.85
CA THR A 528 -14.41 1.00 19.57
C THR A 528 -15.34 0.81 18.38
N THR A 529 -14.93 0.02 17.40
CA THR A 529 -15.80 -0.42 16.30
C THR A 529 -15.68 -1.91 16.01
N SER A 530 -16.79 -2.54 15.66
CA SER A 530 -16.80 -3.88 15.06
C SER A 530 -16.90 -3.85 13.53
N ALA A 531 -17.26 -2.71 12.95
CA ALA A 531 -17.47 -2.52 11.52
C ALA A 531 -16.29 -1.80 10.85
N PRO A 532 -16.07 -2.02 9.53
CA PRO A 532 -14.96 -1.39 8.82
C PRO A 532 -15.18 0.09 8.54
N PHE A 533 -14.10 0.80 8.22
CA PHE A 533 -14.08 2.23 7.92
C PHE A 533 -14.48 3.07 9.13
N ALA A 534 -13.56 3.20 10.09
CA ALA A 534 -13.72 4.08 11.25
C ALA A 534 -12.41 4.77 11.63
N GLN A 535 -12.42 5.63 12.65
CA GLN A 535 -11.21 6.22 13.23
C GLN A 535 -10.35 6.91 12.17
N GLY A 536 -10.98 7.86 11.46
CA GLY A 536 -10.33 8.62 10.40
C GLY A 536 -10.03 7.82 9.13
N ALA A 537 -10.74 6.72 8.87
CA ALA A 537 -10.55 5.94 7.64
C ALA A 537 -11.37 6.46 6.44
N SER A 538 -10.94 6.16 5.22
CA SER A 538 -11.65 6.57 4.00
C SER A 538 -11.71 5.53 2.88
N LEU A 539 -12.76 5.68 2.07
CA LEU A 539 -13.03 4.95 0.84
C LEU A 539 -13.48 5.94 -0.24
N LEU A 540 -12.58 6.34 -1.13
CA LEU A 540 -12.82 7.35 -2.15
C LEU A 540 -13.35 8.66 -1.54
N GLY A 541 -12.65 9.19 -0.54
CA GLY A 541 -13.09 10.31 0.29
C GLY A 541 -11.99 10.82 1.23
N ALA A 542 -12.36 11.63 2.21
CA ALA A 542 -11.44 12.12 3.24
C ALA A 542 -12.00 11.78 4.61
N GLY A 543 -11.21 11.12 5.47
CA GLY A 543 -11.60 10.82 6.85
C GLY A 543 -10.50 11.20 7.80
N LEU A 544 -10.83 11.95 8.85
CA LEU A 544 -9.90 12.39 9.89
C LEU A 544 -10.50 12.13 11.28
N LEU A 545 -9.67 11.57 12.15
CA LEU A 545 -9.87 11.61 13.60
C LEU A 545 -8.69 12.37 14.20
N VAL A 546 -8.99 13.36 15.02
CA VAL A 546 -8.02 14.09 15.83
C VAL A 546 -8.38 13.83 17.27
N ASP A 547 -7.53 13.09 17.97
CA ASP A 547 -7.48 13.11 19.42
C ASP A 547 -6.35 14.06 19.82
N ALA A 548 -6.60 14.97 20.76
CA ALA A 548 -5.66 16.01 21.08
C ALA A 548 -4.73 15.66 22.25
N ASN A 549 -5.19 14.83 23.20
CA ASN A 549 -4.48 14.49 24.43
C ASN A 549 -5.29 13.50 25.29
N GLY A 550 -4.64 12.46 25.81
CA GLY A 550 -5.28 11.50 26.70
C GLY A 550 -4.51 10.20 26.77
N ASP A 551 -4.80 9.34 27.76
CA ASP A 551 -4.41 7.92 27.71
C ASP A 551 -5.56 7.13 27.04
N ASP A 552 -5.48 6.95 25.73
CA ASP A 552 -6.58 6.57 24.87
C ASP A 552 -6.54 5.11 24.41
N ALA A 553 -7.70 4.61 24.00
CA ALA A 553 -7.82 3.25 23.47
C ALA A 553 -8.60 3.18 22.16
N PHE A 554 -7.87 2.91 21.07
CA PHE A 554 -8.40 2.70 19.73
C PHE A 554 -8.51 1.22 19.40
N ARG A 555 -9.75 0.71 19.28
CA ARG A 555 -10.05 -0.69 18.95
C ARG A 555 -10.91 -0.81 17.71
N ALA A 556 -10.41 -1.51 16.70
CA ALA A 556 -11.14 -1.74 15.46
C ALA A 556 -10.90 -3.14 14.87
N THR A 557 -11.61 -3.48 13.79
CA THR A 557 -11.42 -4.76 13.09
C THR A 557 -10.56 -4.60 11.85
N ARG A 558 -10.96 -3.75 10.90
CA ARG A 558 -10.23 -3.48 9.65
C ARG A 558 -10.59 -2.14 9.03
N TYR A 559 -9.72 -1.60 8.18
CA TYR A 559 -9.91 -0.28 7.55
C TYR A 559 -10.21 0.80 8.60
N ALA A 560 -9.28 1.03 9.51
CA ALA A 560 -9.43 1.98 10.61
C ALA A 560 -8.09 2.65 10.93
N GLN A 561 -8.08 3.60 11.87
CA GLN A 561 -6.85 4.20 12.41
C GLN A 561 -6.03 4.86 11.28
N GLY A 562 -6.67 5.78 10.56
CA GLY A 562 -6.04 6.50 9.46
C GLY A 562 -5.88 5.73 8.15
N ALA A 563 -6.62 4.63 7.95
CA ALA A 563 -6.57 3.85 6.72
C ALA A 563 -7.31 4.49 5.54
N ALA A 564 -6.73 4.50 4.34
CA ALA A 564 -7.36 5.00 3.12
C ALA A 564 -7.26 3.98 1.98
N LEU A 565 -8.36 3.34 1.57
CA LEU A 565 -8.29 2.21 0.62
C LEU A 565 -8.18 2.63 -0.86
N LEU A 566 -8.78 3.74 -1.28
CA LEU A 566 -8.81 4.12 -2.70
C LEU A 566 -9.01 5.63 -2.80
N GLN A 567 -8.15 6.33 -3.54
CA GLN A 567 -8.14 7.79 -3.77
C GLN A 567 -8.71 8.66 -2.64
N GLY A 568 -7.84 9.34 -1.91
CA GLY A 568 -8.25 10.23 -0.85
C GLY A 568 -7.29 10.19 0.33
N VAL A 569 -7.76 10.68 1.47
CA VAL A 569 -6.94 10.78 2.69
C VAL A 569 -7.63 10.04 3.83
N GLY A 570 -6.85 9.35 4.65
CA GLY A 570 -7.25 8.81 5.93
C GLY A 570 -6.20 9.23 6.95
N ALA A 571 -6.63 9.79 8.09
CA ALA A 571 -5.69 10.18 9.13
C ALA A 571 -6.26 9.95 10.53
N LEU A 572 -5.45 9.32 11.38
CA LEU A 572 -5.56 9.36 12.83
C LEU A 572 -4.41 10.24 13.33
N LEU A 573 -4.75 11.37 13.93
CA LEU A 573 -3.79 12.25 14.58
C LEU A 573 -4.06 12.13 16.07
N ASP A 574 -3.18 11.45 16.76
CA ASP A 574 -3.27 11.18 18.17
C ASP A 574 -2.50 12.23 18.96
N GLY A 575 -2.94 12.41 20.21
CA GLY A 575 -2.32 13.29 21.17
C GLY A 575 -0.97 12.76 21.64
N GLY A 576 -0.62 13.12 22.87
CA GLY A 576 0.32 12.29 23.63
C GLY A 576 -0.40 11.71 24.83
N GLY A 577 0.21 10.70 25.44
CA GLY A 577 -0.34 9.86 26.49
C GLY A 577 0.23 8.45 26.33
N ASP A 578 -0.17 7.49 27.15
CA ASP A 578 0.21 6.09 26.96
C ASP A 578 -0.94 5.33 26.27
N ASP A 579 -0.89 5.22 24.94
CA ASP A 579 -2.04 4.83 24.12
C ASP A 579 -2.07 3.35 23.72
N LEU A 580 -3.27 2.79 23.56
CA LEU A 580 -3.48 1.46 22.96
C LEU A 580 -4.16 1.56 21.60
N ILE A 581 -3.40 1.27 20.54
CA ILE A 581 -3.88 1.27 19.17
C ILE A 581 -3.94 -0.18 18.65
N SER A 582 -5.13 -0.79 18.67
CA SER A 582 -5.31 -2.21 18.32
C SER A 582 -6.37 -2.47 17.25
N ALA A 583 -5.97 -3.15 16.17
CA ALA A 583 -6.89 -3.68 15.17
C ALA A 583 -6.30 -4.85 14.37
N GLY A 584 -7.04 -5.34 13.36
CA GLY A 584 -6.72 -6.59 12.67
C GLY A 584 -6.04 -6.48 11.31
N LEU A 585 -6.56 -5.65 10.40
CA LEU A 585 -6.15 -5.67 8.98
C LEU A 585 -6.39 -4.32 8.30
N TYR A 586 -5.42 -3.84 7.50
CA TYR A 586 -5.50 -2.55 6.80
C TYR A 586 -5.76 -1.37 7.75
N VAL A 587 -4.90 -1.23 8.75
CA VAL A 587 -5.03 -0.24 9.84
C VAL A 587 -3.71 0.48 10.10
N GLN A 588 -3.75 1.51 10.94
CA GLN A 588 -2.57 2.23 11.45
C GLN A 588 -1.77 2.85 10.30
N GLY A 589 -2.37 3.83 9.64
CA GLY A 589 -1.75 4.53 8.50
C GLY A 589 -1.61 3.65 7.25
N PHE A 590 -2.65 2.89 6.89
CA PHE A 590 -2.67 2.06 5.67
C PHE A 590 -3.10 2.87 4.43
N ALA A 591 -2.50 2.59 3.26
CA ALA A 591 -2.89 3.20 1.99
C ALA A 591 -3.07 2.21 0.83
N GLY A 592 -4.23 2.26 0.16
CA GLY A 592 -4.49 1.59 -1.11
C GLY A 592 -4.27 2.50 -2.33
N PRO A 593 -4.77 2.15 -3.53
CA PRO A 593 -4.42 2.88 -4.76
C PRO A 593 -4.74 4.38 -4.76
N GLY A 594 -3.72 5.19 -5.04
CA GLY A 594 -3.82 6.65 -5.10
C GLY A 594 -4.30 7.32 -3.81
N ALA A 595 -4.18 6.63 -2.67
CA ALA A 595 -4.60 7.12 -1.37
C ALA A 595 -3.40 7.53 -0.50
N PHE A 596 -3.66 8.36 0.51
CA PHE A 596 -2.70 8.78 1.52
C PHE A 596 -3.23 8.43 2.90
N GLY A 597 -2.59 7.48 3.58
CA GLY A 597 -2.98 7.00 4.90
C GLY A 597 -1.95 7.37 5.96
N VAL A 598 -2.39 7.94 7.08
CA VAL A 598 -1.50 8.43 8.14
C VAL A 598 -2.00 8.01 9.52
N LEU A 599 -1.12 7.45 10.33
CA LEU A 599 -1.24 7.51 11.78
C LEU A 599 -0.08 8.38 12.27
N LEU A 600 -0.38 9.37 13.11
CA LEU A 600 0.64 10.21 13.74
C LEU A 600 0.32 10.31 15.23
N ALA A 601 1.24 9.87 16.09
CA ALA A 601 1.21 10.09 17.54
C ALA A 601 2.23 11.18 17.93
N ARG A 602 1.95 11.95 18.98
CA ARG A 602 2.85 13.04 19.45
C ARG A 602 3.84 12.58 20.53
N GLY A 603 3.89 11.27 20.74
CA GLY A 603 4.75 10.52 21.66
C GLY A 603 3.96 9.99 22.86
N GLY A 604 4.55 9.08 23.60
CA GLY A 604 3.83 8.30 24.60
C GLY A 604 4.67 7.16 25.13
N ASN A 605 4.05 6.11 25.67
CA ASN A 605 4.63 4.76 25.62
C ASN A 605 3.55 3.87 25.03
N ASP A 606 3.47 3.90 23.72
CA ASP A 606 2.32 3.48 22.95
C ASP A 606 2.42 2.01 22.58
N ARG A 607 1.24 1.39 22.47
CA ARG A 607 1.12 -0.01 22.06
C ARG A 607 0.32 -0.15 20.78
N TYR A 608 1.05 -0.45 19.71
CA TYR A 608 0.52 -0.68 18.37
C TYR A 608 0.35 -2.17 18.09
N VAL A 609 -0.90 -2.64 17.95
CA VAL A 609 -1.21 -4.05 17.67
C VAL A 609 -2.02 -4.20 16.37
N ALA A 610 -1.43 -4.85 15.37
CA ALA A 610 -2.06 -5.17 14.08
C ALA A 610 -2.15 -6.71 13.88
N LEU A 611 -2.97 -7.37 14.70
CA LEU A 611 -3.11 -8.84 14.80
C LEU A 611 -4.57 -9.30 14.91
N GLY A 612 -4.80 -10.62 14.80
CA GLY A 612 -6.10 -11.22 15.14
C GLY A 612 -7.19 -11.12 14.07
N GLY A 613 -6.88 -10.55 12.89
CA GLY A 613 -7.85 -10.43 11.79
C GLY A 613 -8.12 -11.76 11.06
N ALA A 614 -7.11 -12.30 10.38
CA ALA A 614 -7.22 -13.57 9.66
C ALA A 614 -5.85 -14.26 9.59
N PRO A 615 -5.78 -15.61 9.56
CA PRO A 615 -4.52 -16.33 9.39
C PRO A 615 -3.77 -15.92 8.13
N CYS A 616 -2.45 -15.98 8.18
CA CYS A 616 -1.62 -15.63 7.03
C CYS A 616 -1.88 -16.57 5.82
N SER A 617 -1.68 -16.04 4.62
CA SER A 617 -1.85 -16.81 3.37
C SER A 617 -0.74 -17.83 3.11
N TYR A 618 0.34 -17.80 3.89
CA TYR A 618 1.49 -18.70 3.76
C TYR A 618 1.36 -19.96 4.63
N GLY A 619 0.34 -20.04 5.50
CA GLY A 619 0.10 -21.19 6.37
C GLY A 619 1.05 -21.29 7.57
N ASP A 620 1.85 -20.25 7.83
CA ASP A 620 2.76 -20.18 8.97
C ASP A 620 1.92 -20.10 10.28
N PRO A 621 1.96 -21.13 11.17
CA PRO A 621 1.11 -21.19 12.35
C PRO A 621 1.31 -19.99 13.28
N GLY A 622 0.21 -19.45 13.82
CA GLY A 622 0.26 -18.32 14.76
C GLY A 622 0.53 -16.95 14.12
N THR A 623 0.63 -16.87 12.79
CA THR A 623 0.82 -15.58 12.08
C THR A 623 -0.46 -15.11 11.41
N PHE A 624 -0.64 -13.79 11.34
CA PHE A 624 -1.86 -13.14 10.85
C PHE A 624 -1.56 -12.32 9.59
N ARG A 625 -2.59 -11.97 8.81
CA ARG A 625 -2.48 -10.92 7.78
C ARG A 625 -2.69 -9.57 8.44
N ALA A 626 -1.84 -8.60 8.11
CA ALA A 626 -1.94 -7.24 8.63
C ALA A 626 -2.05 -6.18 7.52
N MET A 627 -1.05 -6.01 6.64
CA MET A 627 -1.06 -4.86 5.70
C MET A 627 -1.32 -3.54 6.44
N SER A 628 -0.55 -3.28 7.50
CA SER A 628 -0.82 -2.23 8.50
C SER A 628 0.48 -1.61 8.99
N GLN A 629 0.39 -0.59 9.85
CA GLN A 629 1.54 0.13 10.39
C GLN A 629 2.37 0.78 9.28
N GLY A 630 1.77 1.78 8.62
CA GLY A 630 2.42 2.49 7.54
C GLY A 630 2.60 1.67 6.26
N ALA A 631 1.74 0.69 6.00
CA ALA A 631 1.83 -0.16 4.81
C ALA A 631 1.01 0.38 3.62
N ALA A 632 1.57 0.31 2.41
CA ALA A 632 0.91 0.74 1.17
C ALA A 632 0.77 -0.40 0.15
N ILE A 633 -0.39 -0.52 -0.50
CA ILE A 633 -0.65 -1.54 -1.51
C ILE A 633 -1.38 -1.03 -2.75
N GLY A 634 -0.95 -1.46 -3.94
CA GLY A 634 -1.73 -1.36 -5.17
C GLY A 634 -2.56 -2.60 -5.50
N PHE A 635 -3.65 -2.42 -6.23
CA PHE A 635 -4.42 -3.54 -6.79
C PHE A 635 -3.67 -4.11 -7.98
N ARG A 636 -2.97 -5.22 -7.76
CA ARG A 636 -2.10 -5.83 -8.76
C ARG A 636 -2.80 -6.00 -10.11
N HIS A 637 -2.15 -5.52 -11.17
CA HIS A 637 -2.62 -5.47 -12.57
C HIS A 637 -3.76 -4.47 -12.87
N LEU A 638 -4.23 -3.71 -11.88
CA LEU A 638 -5.36 -2.79 -12.03
C LEU A 638 -5.01 -1.34 -11.68
N ALA A 639 -4.36 -1.10 -10.54
CA ALA A 639 -4.08 0.25 -10.03
C ALA A 639 -2.85 0.26 -9.13
N SER A 640 -1.96 1.22 -9.34
CA SER A 640 -0.77 1.43 -8.50
C SER A 640 -1.12 1.91 -7.10
N GLY A 641 -0.30 1.54 -6.11
CA GLY A 641 -0.52 1.83 -4.70
C GLY A 641 -0.47 3.31 -4.30
N GLY A 642 -0.76 3.54 -3.02
CA GLY A 642 -0.72 4.86 -2.40
C GLY A 642 0.58 5.13 -1.65
N VAL A 643 0.55 6.13 -0.78
CA VAL A 643 1.62 6.44 0.19
C VAL A 643 1.04 6.33 1.59
N ALA A 644 1.71 5.58 2.46
CA ALA A 644 1.25 5.33 3.83
C ALA A 644 2.35 5.64 4.85
N LEU A 645 1.95 6.14 6.02
CA LEU A 645 2.86 6.51 7.09
C LEU A 645 2.27 6.14 8.46
N LEU A 646 3.08 5.49 9.30
CA LEU A 646 2.98 5.57 10.75
C LEU A 646 4.15 6.43 11.23
N LEU A 647 3.86 7.51 11.95
CA LEU A 647 4.85 8.38 12.56
C LEU A 647 4.59 8.47 14.06
N ASP A 648 5.45 7.87 14.87
CA ASP A 648 5.49 8.15 16.30
C ASP A 648 6.44 9.32 16.57
N ASN A 649 6.14 10.13 17.60
CA ASN A 649 6.96 11.25 18.03
C ASN A 649 7.56 11.05 19.44
N GLY A 650 7.84 9.80 19.75
CA GLY A 650 8.81 9.31 20.72
C GLY A 650 8.18 8.74 21.97
N GLY A 651 8.75 7.65 22.45
CA GLY A 651 8.25 6.93 23.60
C GLY A 651 9.15 5.75 23.91
N ASN A 652 8.69 4.83 24.75
CA ASN A 652 9.20 3.45 24.72
C ASN A 652 8.04 2.58 24.22
N ASP A 653 8.00 2.40 22.91
CA ASP A 653 6.84 1.98 22.17
C ASP A 653 6.93 0.50 21.79
N THR A 654 5.77 -0.13 21.62
CA THR A 654 5.68 -1.54 21.25
C THR A 654 4.86 -1.74 19.98
N TYR A 655 5.48 -2.33 18.97
CA TYR A 655 4.90 -2.55 17.64
C TYR A 655 4.74 -4.03 17.34
N GLU A 656 3.52 -4.55 17.43
CA GLU A 656 3.22 -5.96 17.20
C GLU A 656 2.33 -6.15 15.96
N ALA A 657 2.84 -6.77 14.90
CA ALA A 657 2.10 -6.91 13.64
C ALA A 657 2.29 -8.21 12.88
N GLY A 658 1.21 -8.58 12.16
CA GLY A 658 1.19 -9.72 11.26
C GLY A 658 1.96 -9.47 9.95
N ASN A 659 1.69 -10.29 8.94
CA ASN A 659 2.36 -10.22 7.65
C ASN A 659 2.07 -8.93 6.89
N PHE A 660 3.07 -8.49 6.13
CA PHE A 660 3.04 -7.28 5.31
C PHE A 660 2.80 -6.02 6.16
N SER A 661 3.65 -5.73 7.13
CA SER A 661 3.45 -4.61 8.07
C SER A 661 4.69 -3.74 8.21
N GLN A 662 4.61 -2.70 9.05
CA GLN A 662 5.76 -1.92 9.53
C GLN A 662 6.55 -1.27 8.39
N GLY A 663 5.97 -0.25 7.76
CA GLY A 663 6.68 0.60 6.80
C GLY A 663 7.01 -0.05 5.46
N GLY A 664 6.06 -0.81 4.89
CA GLY A 664 6.31 -1.56 3.67
C GLY A 664 5.35 -1.33 2.51
N GLY A 665 5.84 -1.59 1.30
CA GLY A 665 5.12 -1.39 0.05
C GLY A 665 4.80 -2.68 -0.69
N TYR A 666 3.65 -2.71 -1.36
CA TYR A 666 3.26 -3.78 -2.27
C TYR A 666 2.64 -3.22 -3.57
N TYR A 667 3.11 -3.67 -4.72
CA TYR A 667 2.60 -3.23 -6.03
C TYR A 667 2.56 -1.70 -6.19
N TYR A 668 3.74 -1.10 -6.31
CA TYR A 668 3.92 0.34 -6.45
C TYR A 668 3.27 1.20 -5.36
N GLY A 669 3.08 0.64 -4.17
CA GLY A 669 2.83 1.43 -2.97
C GLY A 669 4.16 1.87 -2.35
N TRP A 670 4.13 2.96 -1.60
CA TRP A 670 5.22 3.35 -0.71
C TRP A 670 4.73 3.41 0.73
N GLY A 671 5.21 2.49 1.55
CA GLY A 671 4.93 2.48 2.99
C GLY A 671 6.12 2.98 3.80
N ALA A 672 5.85 3.67 4.91
CA ALA A 672 6.84 4.16 5.86
C ALA A 672 6.38 3.96 7.31
N LEU A 673 7.28 3.48 8.17
CA LEU A 673 7.17 3.56 9.62
C LEU A 673 8.35 4.38 10.11
N ILE A 674 8.08 5.41 10.90
CA ILE A 674 9.09 6.32 11.43
C ILE A 674 8.81 6.48 12.91
N ASP A 675 9.75 6.06 13.74
CA ASP A 675 9.77 6.37 15.17
C ASP A 675 10.79 7.50 15.42
N ARG A 676 10.43 8.44 16.27
CA ARG A 676 11.20 9.64 16.55
C ARG A 676 11.44 9.73 18.03
N GLY A 677 12.59 9.29 18.49
CA GLY A 677 12.84 9.33 19.90
C GLY A 677 14.25 8.93 20.25
N ALA A 678 14.37 8.61 21.52
CA ALA A 678 15.57 8.10 22.13
C ALA A 678 15.20 6.99 23.13
N GLY A 679 14.00 6.44 23.02
CA GLY A 679 13.48 5.44 23.95
C GLY A 679 13.77 4.03 23.45
N ASP A 680 13.61 3.05 24.34
CA ASP A 680 13.95 1.67 24.04
C ASP A 680 12.71 0.95 23.50
N ASP A 681 12.63 0.78 22.17
CA ASP A 681 11.45 0.30 21.46
C ASP A 681 11.48 -1.21 21.16
N GLU A 682 10.29 -1.84 21.15
CA GLU A 682 10.15 -3.24 20.75
C GLU A 682 9.33 -3.39 19.48
N TYR A 683 9.97 -3.90 18.43
CA TYR A 683 9.32 -4.21 17.17
C TYR A 683 9.18 -5.72 16.96
N GLU A 684 7.96 -6.21 16.85
CA GLU A 684 7.66 -7.62 16.58
C GLU A 684 6.81 -7.79 15.32
N GLY A 685 7.38 -8.44 14.30
CA GLY A 685 6.72 -8.68 13.01
C GLY A 685 6.75 -10.15 12.57
N SER A 686 5.77 -10.55 11.75
CA SER A 686 5.72 -11.92 11.19
C SER A 686 6.58 -12.10 9.92
N ARG A 687 5.99 -12.05 8.71
CA ARG A 687 6.70 -12.13 7.41
C ARG A 687 6.41 -10.86 6.61
N TYR A 688 7.39 -10.31 5.90
CA TYR A 688 7.26 -9.01 5.24
C TYR A 688 6.96 -7.91 6.26
N SER A 689 7.94 -7.58 7.10
CA SER A 689 7.83 -6.52 8.11
C SER A 689 9.14 -5.75 8.26
N LEU A 690 9.15 -4.68 9.07
CA LEU A 690 10.33 -3.85 9.33
C LEU A 690 10.95 -3.28 8.03
N GLY A 691 10.17 -2.55 7.24
CA GLY A 691 10.63 -1.97 5.98
C GLY A 691 10.76 -2.99 4.85
N PHE A 692 9.67 -3.58 4.38
CA PHE A 692 9.69 -4.51 3.24
C PHE A 692 9.18 -3.85 1.95
N ALA A 693 9.51 -4.41 0.79
CA ALA A 693 8.87 -4.03 -0.46
C ALA A 693 8.72 -5.19 -1.45
N ALA A 694 7.57 -5.28 -2.12
CA ALA A 694 7.29 -6.32 -3.11
C ALA A 694 6.59 -5.79 -4.37
N HIS A 695 6.98 -6.30 -5.55
CA HIS A 695 6.37 -5.99 -6.85
C HIS A 695 6.44 -4.50 -7.23
N SER A 696 7.66 -3.98 -7.42
CA SER A 696 7.88 -2.59 -7.84
C SER A 696 7.48 -1.55 -6.80
N ALA A 697 7.43 -1.94 -5.53
CA ALA A 697 7.03 -1.08 -4.43
C ALA A 697 8.25 -0.49 -3.69
N LEU A 698 7.95 0.38 -2.73
CA LEU A 698 8.94 1.03 -1.86
C LEU A 698 8.60 0.80 -0.39
N GLY A 699 9.61 0.50 0.43
CA GLY A 699 9.48 0.36 1.87
C GLY A 699 10.49 1.22 2.62
N SER A 700 10.07 1.83 3.71
CA SER A 700 10.90 2.71 4.53
C SER A 700 10.65 2.44 6.00
N PHE A 701 11.74 2.24 6.74
CA PHE A 701 11.72 2.08 8.18
C PHE A 701 12.79 2.99 8.76
N TRP A 702 12.45 3.76 9.78
CA TRP A 702 13.38 4.67 10.42
C TRP A 702 13.09 4.72 11.92
N ASP A 703 14.11 4.43 12.71
CA ASP A 703 14.19 4.71 14.14
C ASP A 703 15.25 5.79 14.41
N ASP A 704 14.90 6.83 15.17
CA ASP A 704 15.85 7.88 15.60
C ASP A 704 16.80 7.39 16.71
N GLY A 705 16.53 6.24 17.33
CA GLY A 705 17.42 5.43 18.16
C GLY A 705 16.91 5.14 19.56
N GLY A 706 17.65 4.31 20.29
CA GLY A 706 17.14 3.62 21.48
C GLY A 706 18.05 2.45 21.83
N ASN A 707 17.69 1.55 22.74
CA ASN A 707 18.29 0.21 22.75
C ASN A 707 17.24 -0.78 22.30
N ASP A 708 17.08 -0.88 20.99
CA ASP A 708 15.88 -1.38 20.36
C ASP A 708 15.94 -2.87 20.10
N ARG A 709 14.75 -3.47 20.04
CA ARG A 709 14.60 -4.89 19.76
C ARG A 709 13.77 -5.12 18.52
N TYR A 710 14.46 -5.53 17.45
CA TYR A 710 13.87 -5.90 16.17
C TYR A 710 13.65 -7.41 16.08
N ARG A 711 12.45 -7.86 16.40
CA ARG A 711 12.07 -9.28 16.42
C ARG A 711 11.23 -9.68 15.22
N GLY A 712 11.58 -10.84 14.67
CA GLY A 712 10.89 -11.38 13.51
C GLY A 712 10.65 -12.88 13.59
N TRP A 713 9.42 -13.31 13.34
CA TRP A 713 9.08 -14.74 13.42
C TRP A 713 9.46 -15.53 12.18
N VAL A 714 9.44 -14.89 11.01
CA VAL A 714 9.63 -15.55 9.72
C VAL A 714 10.41 -14.62 8.78
N GLY A 715 11.42 -15.13 8.07
CA GLY A 715 12.24 -14.29 7.19
C GLY A 715 11.47 -13.54 6.10
N ALA A 716 12.12 -12.56 5.45
CA ALA A 716 11.53 -11.45 4.68
C ALA A 716 11.27 -10.20 5.54
N GLN A 717 12.27 -9.73 6.27
CA GLN A 717 12.11 -8.63 7.24
C GLN A 717 13.33 -7.70 7.29
N ALA A 718 13.18 -6.53 7.89
CA ALA A 718 14.28 -5.59 8.16
C ALA A 718 15.00 -5.18 6.85
N SER A 719 14.37 -4.33 6.05
CA SER A 719 14.83 -3.94 4.69
C SER A 719 14.86 -5.09 3.68
N ALA A 720 13.70 -5.68 3.40
CA ALA A 720 13.55 -6.82 2.47
C ALA A 720 12.94 -6.39 1.12
N ALA A 721 13.78 -6.26 0.08
CA ALA A 721 13.38 -5.78 -1.25
C ALA A 721 13.18 -6.92 -2.27
N TRP A 722 11.94 -7.21 -2.65
CA TRP A 722 11.57 -8.31 -3.53
C TRP A 722 10.92 -7.84 -4.84
N ASP A 723 11.29 -8.45 -5.97
CA ASP A 723 10.62 -8.27 -7.27
C ASP A 723 10.53 -6.80 -7.71
N LEU A 724 11.64 -6.30 -8.28
CA LEU A 724 11.77 -4.95 -8.80
C LEU A 724 11.52 -3.83 -7.78
N SER A 725 11.65 -4.10 -6.48
CA SER A 725 11.32 -3.14 -5.41
C SER A 725 12.56 -2.52 -4.75
N ALA A 726 12.36 -1.46 -3.98
CA ALA A 726 13.44 -0.85 -3.18
C ALA A 726 13.06 -0.67 -1.70
N THR A 727 14.02 -0.82 -0.80
CA THR A 727 13.84 -0.59 0.64
C THR A 727 14.94 0.28 1.23
N PHE A 728 14.57 1.03 2.26
CA PHE A 728 15.47 1.82 3.10
C PHE A 728 15.14 1.53 4.57
N PHE A 729 16.14 1.15 5.34
CA PHE A 729 16.06 0.97 6.78
C PHE A 729 17.17 1.79 7.42
N LEU A 730 16.83 2.52 8.48
CA LEU A 730 17.74 3.33 9.26
C LEU A 730 17.46 3.17 10.75
N ASP A 731 18.49 2.82 11.49
CA ASP A 731 18.62 3.06 12.93
C ASP A 731 19.76 4.07 13.15
N GLU A 732 19.57 5.06 14.02
CA GLU A 732 20.48 6.20 14.16
C GLU A 732 21.47 6.13 15.34
N TRP A 733 21.11 5.46 16.43
CA TRP A 733 21.99 5.22 17.59
C TRP A 733 21.35 4.21 18.54
N GLY A 734 22.18 3.38 19.16
CA GLY A 734 21.62 2.44 20.13
C GLY A 734 22.54 1.33 20.60
N ASN A 735 21.98 0.29 21.19
CA ASN A 735 22.65 -1.00 21.31
C ASN A 735 21.64 -2.10 21.00
N ASP A 736 21.52 -2.39 19.72
CA ASP A 736 20.29 -2.92 19.18
C ASP A 736 20.39 -4.42 18.94
N ARG A 737 19.21 -5.06 18.94
CA ARG A 737 19.10 -6.52 18.82
C ARG A 737 18.24 -6.89 17.64
N TYR A 738 18.88 -7.38 16.60
CA TYR A 738 18.25 -7.89 15.40
C TYR A 738 18.00 -9.40 15.52
N GLU A 739 16.81 -9.74 15.99
CA GLU A 739 16.30 -11.09 16.21
C GLU A 739 15.28 -11.50 15.14
N THR A 740 15.60 -11.25 13.88
CA THR A 740 14.73 -11.55 12.74
C THR A 740 14.68 -13.04 12.39
N GLY A 741 13.63 -13.45 11.66
CA GLY A 741 13.53 -14.81 11.15
C GLY A 741 14.66 -15.11 10.15
N PRO A 742 15.16 -16.35 10.08
CA PRO A 742 16.30 -16.68 9.23
C PRO A 742 15.97 -16.52 7.73
N GLY A 743 16.98 -16.22 6.93
CA GLY A 743 16.88 -16.23 5.47
C GLY A 743 16.95 -14.84 4.83
N PHE A 744 15.83 -14.36 4.31
CA PHE A 744 15.74 -13.12 3.51
C PHE A 744 15.53 -11.89 4.42
N SER A 745 16.47 -11.59 5.32
CA SER A 745 16.28 -10.53 6.33
C SER A 745 17.54 -9.66 6.50
N VAL A 746 17.38 -8.49 7.13
CA VAL A 746 18.46 -7.55 7.48
C VAL A 746 19.23 -7.08 6.23
N GLY A 747 18.62 -6.19 5.45
CA GLY A 747 19.23 -5.62 4.24
C GLY A 747 19.22 -6.56 3.04
N ALA A 748 18.21 -7.42 2.90
CA ALA A 748 18.16 -8.44 1.86
C ALA A 748 17.43 -7.96 0.59
N SER A 749 17.89 -8.39 -0.59
CA SER A 749 17.21 -8.10 -1.86
C SER A 749 17.20 -9.26 -2.86
N ALA A 750 16.12 -9.43 -3.61
CA ALA A 750 15.98 -10.52 -4.59
C ALA A 750 15.08 -10.11 -5.77
N HIS A 751 15.19 -10.83 -6.88
CA HIS A 751 14.40 -10.59 -8.09
C HIS A 751 14.46 -9.15 -8.60
N ASN A 752 15.68 -8.63 -8.73
CA ASN A 752 16.04 -7.26 -9.08
C ASN A 752 15.69 -6.22 -8.02
N GLY A 753 15.67 -6.61 -6.74
CA GLY A 753 15.48 -5.67 -5.64
C GLY A 753 16.72 -4.82 -5.35
N PHE A 754 16.52 -3.67 -4.73
CA PHE A 754 17.57 -2.81 -4.18
C PHE A 754 17.29 -2.55 -2.70
N SER A 755 18.20 -2.95 -1.80
CA SER A 755 18.02 -2.78 -0.37
C SER A 755 19.16 -1.94 0.21
N VAL A 756 18.81 -0.96 1.04
CA VAL A 756 19.74 -0.22 1.91
C VAL A 756 19.33 -0.45 3.34
N PHE A 757 20.27 -0.88 4.16
CA PHE A 757 20.13 -1.04 5.60
C PHE A 757 21.29 -0.31 6.27
N LEU A 758 20.96 0.66 7.12
CA LEU A 758 21.92 1.46 7.88
C LEU A 758 21.62 1.28 9.36
N ASP A 759 22.61 0.83 10.11
CA ASP A 759 22.67 0.95 11.56
C ASP A 759 23.81 1.90 11.89
N LEU A 760 23.57 2.86 12.76
CA LEU A 760 24.53 3.89 13.10
C LEU A 760 24.74 3.87 14.61
N ARG A 761 26.01 3.85 15.04
CA ARG A 761 26.41 4.04 16.44
C ARG A 761 25.72 3.06 17.43
N GLY A 762 26.30 1.90 17.60
CA GLY A 762 25.95 1.09 18.74
C GLY A 762 26.96 0.01 18.99
N ALA A 763 26.63 -0.89 19.91
CA ALA A 763 27.29 -2.19 20.02
C ALA A 763 26.23 -3.27 19.82
N ASP A 764 26.05 -3.65 18.56
CA ASP A 764 24.81 -4.22 18.07
C ASP A 764 24.93 -5.73 17.89
N VAL A 765 23.78 -6.42 17.95
CA VAL A 765 23.73 -7.89 17.88
C VAL A 765 22.84 -8.35 16.74
N TYR A 766 23.49 -8.96 15.73
CA TYR A 766 22.82 -9.50 14.55
C TYR A 766 22.73 -11.03 14.61
N ARG A 767 21.52 -11.57 14.76
CA ARG A 767 21.30 -13.03 14.81
C ARG A 767 21.26 -13.70 13.43
N VAL A 768 21.10 -12.93 12.36
CA VAL A 768 21.03 -13.40 10.97
C VAL A 768 22.12 -12.72 10.16
N ALA A 769 22.67 -13.42 9.17
CA ALA A 769 23.66 -12.85 8.27
C ALA A 769 23.08 -11.66 7.48
N PRO A 770 23.68 -10.47 7.54
CA PRO A 770 23.14 -9.28 6.91
C PRO A 770 23.42 -9.20 5.41
N GLY A 771 22.69 -8.31 4.73
CA GLY A 771 23.01 -7.82 3.39
C GLY A 771 22.84 -8.86 2.28
N ARG A 772 22.02 -9.91 2.46
CA ARG A 772 21.98 -11.04 1.52
C ARG A 772 21.21 -10.70 0.23
N ALA A 773 21.92 -10.73 -0.90
CA ALA A 773 21.31 -10.72 -2.22
C ALA A 773 20.90 -12.14 -2.66
N GLY A 774 19.64 -12.30 -3.06
CA GLY A 774 18.98 -13.55 -3.39
C GLY A 774 18.89 -13.82 -4.91
N PRO A 775 18.21 -14.91 -5.28
CA PRO A 775 18.09 -15.33 -6.69
C PRO A 775 17.25 -14.34 -7.51
N ASN A 776 17.39 -14.42 -8.83
CA ASN A 776 16.71 -13.54 -9.79
C ASN A 776 15.97 -14.34 -10.88
N ASP A 777 15.49 -15.54 -10.57
CA ASP A 777 14.86 -16.47 -11.51
C ASP A 777 13.54 -15.96 -12.11
N TYR A 778 12.85 -14.99 -11.47
CA TYR A 778 11.60 -14.41 -12.01
C TYR A 778 11.80 -13.57 -13.28
N HIS A 779 12.96 -12.88 -13.36
CA HIS A 779 13.21 -11.83 -14.36
C HIS A 779 14.59 -11.93 -15.02
N GLY A 780 15.49 -12.78 -14.51
CA GLY A 780 16.93 -12.66 -14.75
C GLY A 780 17.49 -11.39 -14.11
N GLY A 781 18.74 -11.05 -14.46
CA GLY A 781 19.42 -9.87 -13.94
C GLY A 781 20.06 -10.11 -12.58
N ALA A 782 20.13 -9.04 -11.77
CA ALA A 782 20.82 -9.00 -10.49
C ALA A 782 20.05 -8.10 -9.52
N SER A 783 20.12 -8.43 -8.23
CA SER A 783 19.67 -7.54 -7.15
C SER A 783 20.86 -6.74 -6.62
N LEU A 784 20.68 -5.84 -5.66
CA LEU A 784 21.80 -5.24 -4.95
C LEU A 784 21.39 -5.01 -3.50
N SER A 785 22.18 -5.53 -2.57
CA SER A 785 21.97 -5.36 -1.13
C SER A 785 23.14 -4.54 -0.58
N VAL A 786 22.84 -3.47 0.16
CA VAL A 786 23.84 -2.67 0.87
C VAL A 786 23.48 -2.63 2.34
N PHE A 787 24.38 -3.16 3.17
CA PHE A 787 24.30 -3.13 4.63
C PHE A 787 25.52 -2.36 5.14
N LEU A 788 25.27 -1.36 5.99
CA LEU A 788 26.31 -0.62 6.68
C LEU A 788 25.95 -0.51 8.16
N ASP A 789 26.83 -1.02 9.00
CA ASP A 789 26.92 -0.63 10.40
C ASP A 789 28.04 0.42 10.53
N ALA A 790 27.78 1.53 11.23
CA ALA A 790 28.74 2.62 11.35
C ALA A 790 28.74 3.27 12.74
N GLY A 791 29.69 2.87 13.58
CA GLY A 791 29.79 3.33 14.95
C GLY A 791 31.11 2.92 15.61
N PRO A 792 31.48 3.51 16.76
CA PRO A 792 32.69 3.10 17.47
C PRO A 792 32.52 1.81 18.31
N GLY A 793 31.30 1.27 18.44
CA GLY A 793 31.07 0.10 19.29
C GLY A 793 31.64 -1.20 18.73
N ASP A 794 31.39 -2.28 19.45
CA ASP A 794 31.92 -3.61 19.17
C ASP A 794 30.76 -4.56 18.84
N ASP A 795 30.56 -4.85 17.56
CA ASP A 795 29.35 -5.52 17.07
C ASP A 795 29.48 -7.04 17.04
N ARG A 796 28.34 -7.73 17.13
CA ARG A 796 28.26 -9.20 17.19
C ARG A 796 27.39 -9.76 16.08
N TYR A 797 28.03 -10.25 15.03
CA TYR A 797 27.40 -10.97 13.92
C TYR A 797 27.27 -12.47 14.20
N LEU A 798 26.32 -12.83 15.08
CA LEU A 798 26.06 -14.22 15.48
C LEU A 798 25.56 -15.08 14.31
N GLY A 799 24.88 -14.47 13.34
CA GLY A 799 24.43 -15.12 12.10
C GLY A 799 25.54 -15.41 11.09
N GLY A 800 26.77 -14.90 11.32
CA GLY A 800 27.88 -14.96 10.38
C GLY A 800 27.73 -14.00 9.20
N GLY A 801 28.49 -14.21 8.13
CA GLY A 801 28.46 -13.37 6.92
C GLY A 801 29.26 -12.06 7.03
N LEU A 802 29.40 -11.51 8.24
CA LEU A 802 30.23 -10.35 8.54
C LEU A 802 30.99 -10.57 9.87
N ARG A 803 32.05 -9.80 10.11
CA ARG A 803 32.76 -9.72 11.40
C ARG A 803 32.86 -8.27 11.82
N ASP A 804 33.03 -8.06 13.12
CA ASP A 804 33.33 -6.73 13.68
C ASP A 804 34.45 -6.04 12.89
N ARG A 805 34.23 -4.78 12.51
CA ARG A 805 35.17 -3.91 11.78
C ARG A 805 35.72 -4.53 10.50
N SER A 806 34.84 -5.14 9.70
CA SER A 806 35.20 -5.74 8.42
C SER A 806 34.28 -5.30 7.30
N ALA A 807 34.71 -5.48 6.06
CA ALA A 807 33.88 -5.26 4.88
C ALA A 807 33.98 -6.44 3.92
N ALA A 808 32.90 -6.71 3.19
CA ALA A 808 32.86 -7.75 2.18
C ALA A 808 32.06 -7.34 0.95
N VAL A 809 32.47 -7.90 -0.19
CA VAL A 809 31.75 -7.82 -1.47
C VAL A 809 31.49 -9.23 -1.95
N ALA A 810 30.24 -9.66 -1.93
CA ALA A 810 29.86 -11.02 -2.32
C ALA A 810 29.47 -11.10 -3.81
N PRO A 811 29.76 -12.21 -4.52
CA PRO A 811 29.50 -12.34 -5.94
C PRO A 811 28.01 -12.34 -6.32
N GLU A 812 27.13 -12.70 -5.39
CA GLU A 812 25.67 -12.59 -5.46
C GLU A 812 25.16 -11.15 -5.36
N VAL A 813 26.08 -10.17 -5.30
CA VAL A 813 25.97 -8.70 -5.29
C VAL A 813 25.44 -8.07 -3.99
N SER A 814 26.04 -8.53 -2.90
CA SER A 814 25.95 -7.95 -1.56
C SER A 814 27.16 -7.07 -1.24
N LEU A 815 26.90 -5.90 -0.67
CA LEU A 815 27.89 -5.01 -0.04
C LEU A 815 27.60 -4.94 1.45
N THR A 816 28.52 -5.42 2.27
CA THR A 816 28.40 -5.38 3.74
C THR A 816 29.63 -4.71 4.32
N ALA A 817 29.45 -3.79 5.26
CA ALA A 817 30.56 -3.27 6.04
C ALA A 817 30.13 -2.88 7.45
N ASP A 818 31.07 -3.04 8.36
CA ASP A 818 31.06 -2.53 9.72
C ASP A 818 32.22 -1.55 9.83
N LEU A 819 31.88 -0.30 10.15
CA LEU A 819 32.80 0.82 10.15
C LEU A 819 32.97 1.35 11.58
N PRO A 820 34.21 1.44 12.10
CA PRO A 820 34.48 1.96 13.46
C PRO A 820 34.32 3.48 13.59
N VAL A 821 33.71 4.13 12.59
CA VAL A 821 33.58 5.58 12.47
C VAL A 821 32.19 5.94 11.95
N PRO A 822 31.63 7.08 12.36
CA PRO A 822 30.37 7.57 11.80
C PRO A 822 30.45 7.80 10.28
N LEU A 823 29.30 7.70 9.60
CA LEU A 823 29.19 7.96 8.17
C LEU A 823 29.61 9.40 7.81
N GLY A 824 30.45 9.53 6.78
CA GLY A 824 31.06 10.78 6.32
C GLY A 824 32.34 10.53 5.51
N ARG A 825 33.17 11.56 5.27
CA ARG A 825 34.40 11.40 4.45
C ARG A 825 35.34 10.29 4.95
N ARG A 826 35.45 10.13 6.27
CA ARG A 826 36.30 9.09 6.88
C ARG A 826 35.76 7.68 6.64
N ALA A 827 34.44 7.52 6.51
CA ALA A 827 33.82 6.22 6.24
C ALA A 827 34.29 5.67 4.89
N THR A 828 34.36 6.52 3.85
CA THR A 828 34.85 6.12 2.52
C THR A 828 36.29 5.62 2.56
N GLU A 829 37.19 6.32 3.28
CA GLU A 829 38.59 5.91 3.45
C GLU A 829 38.71 4.56 4.16
N TRP A 830 37.85 4.32 5.15
CA TRP A 830 37.77 3.05 5.87
C TRP A 830 37.24 1.92 4.99
N ILE A 831 36.17 2.14 4.22
CA ILE A 831 35.63 1.17 3.28
C ILE A 831 36.73 0.74 2.30
N GLU A 832 37.42 1.69 1.67
CA GLU A 832 38.52 1.34 0.76
C GLU A 832 39.64 0.57 1.45
N ARG A 833 39.95 0.88 2.71
CA ARG A 833 40.97 0.17 3.47
C ARG A 833 40.54 -1.24 3.83
N LEU A 834 39.28 -1.45 4.21
CA LEU A 834 38.76 -2.77 4.57
C LEU A 834 38.59 -3.68 3.34
N LEU A 835 38.38 -3.09 2.16
CA LEU A 835 38.31 -3.81 0.88
C LEU A 835 39.68 -4.18 0.29
N ARG A 836 40.77 -3.55 0.74
CA ARG A 836 42.16 -3.83 0.34
C ARG A 836 42.77 -4.91 1.21
#